data_AF-A0A8H3LNH3-F1
#
_entry.id   AF-A0A8H3LNH3-F1
#
_cell.length_a   1.000
_cell.length_b   1.000
_cell.length_c   1.000
_cell.angle_alpha   90.00
_cell.angle_beta   90.00
_cell.angle_gamma   90.00
#
_symmetry.space_group_name_H-M   'P 1'
#
loop_
_entity.id
_entity.type
_entity.pdbx_description
1 polymer ?
#
loop_
_entity_poly.entity_id
_entity_poly.type
_entity_poly.pdbx_seq_one_letter_code
_entity_poly.pdbx_strand_id
1 'polypeptide(L)'
;MKFQFLNTLVSSEEMMQNAALRLTVSNTSKRKSRERLIEEHKNLEYFSDNNKYIIVHTTRSQPNLNLNFQLRMSIANLQIDHIPTEKFLLCRVITRFIKISALLTLVEDPEGNVERLALYNWINIPENNDDHMNSRSIDQSFLPVGTLLVIKNLSYKVADDNNTIIHSNNPEDVFIIDRHNKLVGNLKWSSDTLDKKEIKRKTADDFRCRGNDYFTSKDYIAAIDEYSNGIKLEPRNVTLFANRAEAYLRLSQFSKALIDAEFALMYEPGHLKAAYRKGKALCSLKRYQEAIITLQNLHLSMKTSTDSSISSIKQNTEQLLKHAEILASENENGQYDYTSIINEYCERAKIKKDSKGNDEWVYEAGPRLDHADFLFKGIEIRAVEGKGRGWIAKCDIPENTLLMVSKAFSTVYSHEVLGHTMQSNIPNEKTTCIASSLCTEEIITRITQKLLAEAYHCQEVYQLYDSLNLDKTDKINKNLVNVDIIGNIVKYNSFGLENDIEVENDLSGIGLWILPSYFNHSCIDKNVSLFFLGDLMFIRSLLPISKGEELVISYRDANCSYEIRSRYLKSIGIDCKCRLCELEKSETPETSNRRTQLLNCFKRLIEPKILNNNDPSLIKRLEKIISELRYLRKEHPDLEFDTIKLRKCLSSSYRKNGDLKGALSILKEVYDFYKNVHLQIINYIILDIVILYIGLNQMNEARKWFDIAVERLVGPILGKFKGDKVKWRKEARQLAGKILPLINSFAKLI
;
A
#
# COMPACT_ATOMS: atom_id res chain seq x y z
N MET A 1 -18.53 10.81 7.95
CA MET A 1 -17.65 10.26 9.01
C MET A 1 -17.86 8.75 9.07
N LYS A 2 -17.31 8.02 8.08
CA LYS A 2 -17.11 6.57 8.13
C LYS A 2 -15.68 6.35 8.64
N PHE A 3 -15.51 5.39 9.54
CA PHE A 3 -14.44 5.35 10.52
C PHE A 3 -13.10 4.81 10.01
N GLN A 4 -12.04 5.45 10.54
CA GLN A 4 -10.64 5.01 10.60
C GLN A 4 -10.45 3.62 11.24
N PHE A 5 -9.68 2.79 10.54
CA PHE A 5 -8.84 1.68 11.01
C PHE A 5 -9.45 0.66 11.98
N LEU A 6 -9.80 -0.48 11.39
CA LEU A 6 -10.36 -1.72 11.95
C LEU A 6 -9.34 -2.65 12.63
N ASN A 7 -8.12 -2.21 12.93
CA ASN A 7 -7.04 -3.13 13.33
C ASN A 7 -7.01 -3.56 14.82
N THR A 8 -8.04 -3.32 15.63
CA THR A 8 -7.98 -3.69 17.08
C THR A 8 -9.20 -4.33 17.70
N LEU A 9 -10.41 -4.25 17.09
CA LEU A 9 -11.57 -4.94 17.66
C LEU A 9 -11.61 -6.42 17.27
N VAL A 10 -11.17 -6.75 16.05
CA VAL A 10 -11.20 -8.12 15.52
C VAL A 10 -10.16 -9.01 16.20
N SER A 11 -8.96 -8.52 16.51
CA SER A 11 -7.92 -9.39 17.08
C SER A 11 -8.28 -9.94 18.46
N SER A 12 -9.08 -9.25 19.29
CA SER A 12 -9.39 -9.75 20.63
C SER A 12 -10.52 -10.77 20.64
N GLU A 13 -11.60 -10.56 19.88
CA GLU A 13 -12.72 -11.51 19.80
C GLU A 13 -12.41 -12.69 18.88
N GLU A 14 -11.65 -12.47 17.80
CA GLU A 14 -11.25 -13.52 16.86
C GLU A 14 -10.06 -14.32 17.39
N MET A 15 -9.11 -13.72 18.15
CA MET A 15 -8.14 -14.53 18.92
C MET A 15 -8.79 -15.24 20.10
N MET A 16 -9.83 -14.68 20.75
CA MET A 16 -10.55 -15.38 21.83
C MET A 16 -11.47 -16.47 21.29
N GLN A 17 -12.11 -16.29 20.13
CA GLN A 17 -12.86 -17.33 19.43
C GLN A 17 -11.94 -18.38 18.82
N ASN A 18 -10.81 -18.00 18.23
CA ASN A 18 -9.80 -18.96 17.76
C ASN A 18 -9.09 -19.66 18.92
N ALA A 19 -8.85 -19.00 20.06
CA ALA A 19 -8.35 -19.65 21.28
C ALA A 19 -9.41 -20.56 21.91
N ALA A 20 -10.69 -20.17 21.90
CA ALA A 20 -11.80 -20.99 22.36
C ALA A 20 -12.06 -22.19 21.43
N LEU A 21 -11.91 -22.04 20.12
CA LEU A 21 -11.92 -23.14 19.14
C LEU A 21 -10.67 -24.04 19.30
N ARG A 22 -9.49 -23.47 19.55
CA ARG A 22 -8.25 -24.22 19.87
C ARG A 22 -8.34 -24.99 21.19
N LEU A 23 -9.15 -24.53 22.15
CA LEU A 23 -9.36 -25.17 23.45
C LEU A 23 -10.52 -26.18 23.45
N THR A 24 -11.42 -26.14 22.45
CA THR A 24 -12.59 -27.03 22.36
C THR A 24 -12.47 -28.15 21.33
N VAL A 25 -11.49 -28.08 20.42
CA VAL A 25 -11.17 -29.18 19.51
C VAL A 25 -10.06 -30.02 20.13
N SER A 26 -10.41 -31.20 20.62
CA SER A 26 -9.46 -32.25 20.98
C SER A 26 -8.41 -32.42 19.87
N ASN A 27 -7.13 -32.46 20.24
CA ASN A 27 -5.94 -32.74 19.40
C ASN A 27 -6.04 -34.06 18.59
N THR A 28 -6.98 -34.16 17.65
CA THR A 28 -7.10 -35.29 16.74
C THR A 28 -7.19 -34.76 15.32
N SER A 29 -6.03 -34.48 14.72
CA SER A 29 -5.94 -34.35 13.27
C SER A 29 -6.24 -35.71 12.63
N LYS A 30 -7.05 -35.73 11.57
CA LYS A 30 -7.21 -36.91 10.72
C LYS A 30 -6.51 -36.61 9.40
N ARG A 31 -5.27 -37.07 9.24
CA ARG A 31 -4.63 -37.10 7.91
C ARG A 31 -5.57 -37.83 6.94
N LYS A 32 -5.92 -37.15 5.85
CA LYS A 32 -6.82 -37.67 4.84
C LYS A 32 -6.07 -38.65 3.93
N SER A 33 -6.80 -39.59 3.32
CA SER A 33 -6.21 -40.48 2.32
C SER A 33 -5.82 -39.70 1.07
N ARG A 34 -4.88 -40.26 0.31
CA ARG A 34 -4.41 -39.72 -0.98
C ARG A 34 -5.57 -39.43 -1.92
N GLU A 35 -6.50 -40.38 -2.06
CA GLU A 35 -7.64 -40.29 -2.98
C GLU A 35 -8.55 -39.12 -2.61
N ARG A 36 -8.81 -38.95 -1.31
CA ARG A 36 -9.65 -37.87 -0.80
C ARG A 36 -9.02 -36.49 -1.01
N LEU A 37 -7.70 -36.36 -0.78
CA LEU A 37 -6.99 -35.10 -1.02
C LEU A 37 -7.01 -34.72 -2.51
N ILE A 38 -6.80 -35.69 -3.40
CA ILE A 38 -6.84 -35.47 -4.85
C ILE A 38 -8.25 -35.07 -5.32
N GLU A 39 -9.30 -35.71 -4.80
CA GLU A 39 -10.68 -35.37 -5.12
C GLU A 39 -11.05 -33.96 -4.63
N GLU A 40 -10.68 -33.60 -3.40
CA GLU A 40 -10.88 -32.26 -2.86
C GLU A 40 -10.11 -31.19 -3.65
N HIS A 41 -8.88 -31.48 -4.08
CA HIS A 41 -8.09 -30.58 -4.93
C HIS A 41 -8.73 -30.38 -6.31
N LYS A 42 -9.22 -31.46 -6.95
CA LYS A 42 -9.96 -31.37 -8.22
C LYS A 42 -11.23 -30.52 -8.12
N ASN A 43 -11.93 -30.59 -6.99
CA ASN A 43 -13.09 -29.73 -6.76
C ASN A 43 -12.68 -28.25 -6.69
N LEU A 44 -11.52 -27.93 -6.11
CA LEU A 44 -10.98 -26.56 -6.10
C LEU A 44 -10.55 -26.09 -7.51
N GLU A 45 -10.04 -26.98 -8.35
CA GLU A 45 -9.67 -26.65 -9.75
C GLU A 45 -10.90 -26.13 -10.51
N TYR A 46 -12.06 -26.75 -10.33
CA TYR A 46 -13.34 -26.36 -10.97
C TYR A 46 -13.82 -24.95 -10.58
N PHE A 47 -13.52 -24.49 -9.36
CA PHE A 47 -13.84 -23.12 -8.93
C PHE A 47 -12.83 -22.07 -9.43
N SER A 48 -11.60 -22.49 -9.75
CA SER A 48 -10.51 -21.59 -10.18
C SER A 48 -10.57 -21.17 -11.64
N ASP A 49 -11.31 -21.91 -12.50
CA ASP A 49 -11.46 -21.61 -13.93
C ASP A 49 -12.14 -20.25 -14.22
N ASN A 50 -12.69 -19.58 -13.20
CA ASN A 50 -13.27 -18.22 -13.29
C ASN A 50 -12.34 -17.09 -12.78
N ASN A 51 -11.20 -17.39 -12.15
CA ASN A 51 -10.27 -16.38 -11.61
C ASN A 51 -9.02 -16.25 -12.49
N LYS A 52 -8.92 -15.12 -13.21
CA LYS A 52 -7.88 -14.82 -14.22
C LYS A 52 -6.47 -14.49 -13.66
N TYR A 53 -5.95 -15.21 -12.66
CA TYR A 53 -4.59 -14.93 -12.15
C TYR A 53 -3.83 -16.20 -11.70
N ILE A 54 -2.73 -16.52 -12.37
CA ILE A 54 -1.70 -17.49 -11.94
C ILE A 54 -0.34 -16.83 -12.07
N ILE A 55 0.74 -17.42 -11.55
CA ILE A 55 2.03 -16.75 -11.59
C ILE A 55 3.27 -17.66 -11.67
N VAL A 56 4.26 -17.20 -12.46
CA VAL A 56 5.70 -17.47 -12.48
C VAL A 56 6.52 -16.75 -11.37
N HIS A 57 7.24 -17.49 -10.53
CA HIS A 57 8.47 -17.00 -9.85
C HIS A 57 9.61 -17.92 -10.28
N THR A 58 10.79 -17.36 -10.57
CA THR A 58 11.99 -18.16 -10.78
C THR A 58 12.61 -18.54 -9.46
N THR A 59 12.67 -19.84 -9.21
CA THR A 59 13.53 -20.42 -8.19
C THR A 59 14.96 -20.48 -8.73
N ARG A 60 15.93 -20.15 -7.89
CA ARG A 60 17.34 -20.39 -8.22
C ARG A 60 17.53 -21.91 -8.37
N SER A 61 17.87 -22.37 -9.57
CA SER A 61 18.62 -23.62 -9.71
C SER A 61 20.01 -23.35 -9.15
N GLN A 62 20.25 -23.71 -7.88
CA GLN A 62 21.61 -23.67 -7.34
C GLN A 62 22.39 -24.88 -7.88
N PRO A 63 23.54 -24.67 -8.55
CA PRO A 63 24.33 -25.78 -9.07
C PRO A 63 25.00 -26.64 -7.99
N ASN A 64 25.03 -26.19 -6.71
CA ASN A 64 25.71 -26.89 -5.61
C ASN A 64 24.86 -26.94 -4.32
N LEU A 65 23.68 -27.56 -4.36
CA LEU A 65 22.94 -27.87 -3.12
C LEU A 65 23.61 -29.07 -2.43
N ASN A 66 24.50 -28.84 -1.46
CA ASN A 66 25.11 -29.90 -0.66
C ASN A 66 24.13 -30.34 0.44
N LEU A 67 23.20 -31.26 0.11
CA LEU A 67 22.18 -31.75 1.03
C LEU A 67 22.70 -32.96 1.82
N ASN A 68 22.66 -32.88 3.15
CA ASN A 68 22.82 -34.05 4.00
C ASN A 68 21.48 -34.81 4.11
N PHE A 69 21.33 -35.94 3.41
CA PHE A 69 20.10 -36.74 3.42
C PHE A 69 19.66 -37.26 4.80
N GLN A 70 20.54 -37.29 5.80
CA GLN A 70 20.16 -37.61 7.18
C GLN A 70 19.24 -36.55 7.80
N LEU A 71 19.25 -35.32 7.26
CA LEU A 71 18.39 -34.21 7.68
C LEU A 71 17.06 -34.16 6.90
N ARG A 72 16.83 -35.11 5.97
CA ARG A 72 15.56 -35.23 5.24
C ARG A 72 14.47 -35.70 6.17
N MET A 73 13.32 -35.04 6.12
CA MET A 73 12.11 -35.47 6.81
C MET A 73 11.06 -36.03 5.84
N SER A 74 10.30 -37.02 6.30
CA SER A 74 9.08 -37.48 5.64
C SER A 74 7.89 -36.63 6.09
N ILE A 75 6.90 -36.47 5.21
CA ILE A 75 5.61 -35.86 5.51
C ILE A 75 4.95 -36.56 6.69
N ALA A 76 5.14 -37.89 6.82
CA ALA A 76 4.59 -38.67 7.92
C ALA A 76 5.05 -38.17 9.30
N ASN A 77 6.21 -37.54 9.38
CA ASN A 77 6.85 -37.10 10.62
C ASN A 77 6.63 -35.61 10.94
N LEU A 78 5.82 -34.90 10.13
CA LEU A 78 5.48 -33.50 10.40
C LEU A 78 4.56 -33.36 11.62
N GLN A 79 4.89 -32.41 12.50
CA GLN A 79 4.13 -32.07 13.71
C GLN A 79 3.54 -30.66 13.58
N ILE A 80 2.28 -30.51 14.00
CA ILE A 80 1.55 -29.24 13.93
C ILE A 80 2.26 -28.21 14.83
N ASP A 81 2.42 -26.99 14.32
CA ASP A 81 3.04 -25.83 14.98
C ASP A 81 4.52 -26.02 15.38
N HIS A 82 5.19 -27.05 14.88
CA HIS A 82 6.62 -27.26 15.06
C HIS A 82 7.39 -26.94 13.76
N ILE A 83 8.30 -25.96 13.81
CA ILE A 83 9.19 -25.65 12.68
C ILE A 83 10.45 -26.51 12.80
N PRO A 84 10.71 -27.45 11.86
CA PRO A 84 11.89 -28.30 11.91
C PRO A 84 13.15 -27.48 11.56
N THR A 85 13.92 -27.08 12.57
CA THR A 85 15.21 -26.40 12.35
C THR A 85 16.24 -27.35 11.76
N GLU A 86 17.00 -26.88 10.77
CA GLU A 86 18.05 -27.63 10.05
C GLU A 86 17.61 -28.89 9.28
N LYS A 87 16.30 -29.12 9.17
CA LYS A 87 15.73 -30.22 8.36
C LYS A 87 15.11 -29.71 7.07
N PHE A 88 14.93 -30.59 6.11
CA PHE A 88 14.26 -30.25 4.85
C PHE A 88 13.31 -31.37 4.41
N LEU A 89 12.23 -30.97 3.74
CA LEU A 89 11.34 -31.89 3.04
C LEU A 89 11.78 -32.03 1.60
N LEU A 90 11.93 -33.27 1.13
CA LEU A 90 12.06 -33.58 -0.28
C LEU A 90 10.71 -34.12 -0.76
N CYS A 91 10.11 -33.48 -1.75
CA CYS A 91 8.82 -33.88 -2.28
C CYS A 91 8.74 -33.63 -3.79
N ARG A 92 7.73 -34.21 -4.43
CA ARG A 92 7.39 -33.96 -5.82
C ARG A 92 5.98 -33.38 -5.93
N VAL A 93 5.78 -32.47 -6.88
CA VAL A 93 4.46 -31.93 -7.22
C VAL A 93 3.63 -33.03 -7.89
N ILE A 94 2.42 -33.30 -7.40
CA ILE A 94 1.55 -34.36 -7.96
C ILE A 94 0.23 -33.84 -8.54
N THR A 95 -0.17 -32.62 -8.21
CA THR A 95 -1.32 -31.94 -8.84
C THR A 95 -0.93 -30.56 -9.34
N ARG A 96 -1.82 -29.93 -10.11
CA ARG A 96 -1.61 -28.58 -10.62
C ARG A 96 -1.71 -27.57 -9.48
N PHE A 97 -0.99 -26.46 -9.59
CA PHE A 97 -1.15 -25.36 -8.64
C PHE A 97 -2.45 -24.60 -8.90
N ILE A 98 -3.11 -24.19 -7.82
CA ILE A 98 -4.30 -23.34 -7.81
C ILE A 98 -3.97 -22.08 -7.01
N LYS A 99 -4.31 -20.89 -7.52
CA LYS A 99 -4.15 -19.64 -6.76
C LYS A 99 -5.45 -19.29 -6.04
N ILE A 100 -5.37 -19.17 -4.71
CA ILE A 100 -6.40 -18.57 -3.86
C ILE A 100 -5.75 -17.36 -3.15
N SER A 101 -5.53 -17.40 -1.83
CA SER A 101 -4.63 -16.47 -1.13
C SER A 101 -3.15 -16.86 -1.31
N ALA A 102 -2.86 -18.17 -1.29
CA ALA A 102 -1.56 -18.77 -1.60
C ALA A 102 -1.61 -19.60 -2.91
N LEU A 103 -0.45 -20.06 -3.38
CA LEU A 103 -0.36 -21.10 -4.40
C LEU A 103 -0.50 -22.48 -3.73
N LEU A 104 -1.60 -23.16 -4.00
CA LEU A 104 -1.97 -24.44 -3.40
C LEU A 104 -1.73 -25.59 -4.38
N THR A 105 -1.06 -26.65 -3.94
CA THR A 105 -0.93 -27.92 -4.69
C THR A 105 -0.90 -29.11 -3.73
N LEU A 106 -0.91 -30.33 -4.27
CA LEU A 106 -0.53 -31.53 -3.54
C LEU A 106 0.90 -31.94 -3.88
N VAL A 107 1.62 -32.34 -2.84
CA VAL A 107 2.97 -32.90 -2.96
C VAL A 107 3.04 -34.30 -2.36
N GLU A 108 3.97 -35.09 -2.88
CA GLU A 108 4.27 -36.44 -2.40
C GLU A 108 5.73 -36.54 -1.98
N ASP A 109 6.02 -37.18 -0.84
CA ASP A 109 7.40 -37.53 -0.45
C ASP A 109 7.83 -38.88 -1.06
N PRO A 110 9.12 -39.25 -1.04
CA PRO A 110 9.59 -40.53 -1.59
C PRO A 110 8.90 -41.77 -1.00
N GLU A 111 8.40 -41.67 0.22
CA GLU A 111 7.64 -42.71 0.93
C GLU A 111 6.18 -42.83 0.47
N GLY A 112 5.69 -41.92 -0.37
CA GLY A 112 4.34 -41.95 -0.92
C GLY A 112 3.28 -41.24 -0.08
N ASN A 113 3.68 -40.56 0.99
CA ASN A 113 2.77 -39.74 1.78
C ASN A 113 2.41 -38.50 0.97
N VAL A 114 1.14 -38.14 0.99
CA VAL A 114 0.62 -36.98 0.27
C VAL A 114 0.12 -35.94 1.26
N GLU A 115 0.42 -34.68 0.99
CA GLU A 115 -0.09 -33.58 1.77
C GLU A 115 -0.27 -32.33 0.91
N ARG A 116 -1.13 -31.41 1.38
CA ARG A 116 -1.30 -30.09 0.76
C ARG A 116 -0.08 -29.22 1.02
N LEU A 117 0.35 -28.50 -0.01
CA LEU A 117 1.40 -27.49 0.04
C LEU A 117 0.79 -26.13 -0.32
N ALA A 118 0.89 -25.16 0.58
CA ALA A 118 0.64 -23.76 0.32
C ALA A 118 1.95 -22.96 0.28
N LEU A 119 2.18 -22.28 -0.83
CA LEU A 119 3.30 -21.37 -1.05
C LEU A 119 2.79 -19.92 -1.04
N TYR A 120 3.24 -19.14 -0.05
CA TYR A 120 2.89 -17.73 0.11
C TYR A 120 3.99 -16.82 -0.43
N ASN A 121 3.62 -15.61 -0.85
CA ASN A 121 4.53 -14.57 -1.33
C ASN A 121 5.23 -14.84 -2.68
N TRP A 122 4.77 -15.79 -3.48
CA TRP A 122 5.22 -16.00 -4.87
C TRP A 122 4.49 -14.96 -5.78
N ILE A 123 5.23 -14.24 -6.67
CA ILE A 123 4.80 -13.06 -7.52
C ILE A 123 3.68 -13.35 -8.50
N ASN A 124 3.15 -12.35 -9.31
CA ASN A 124 2.09 -12.23 -10.43
C ASN A 124 2.34 -12.46 -12.00
N ILE A 125 1.30 -12.87 -12.79
CA ILE A 125 1.16 -12.89 -14.30
C ILE A 125 0.87 -11.48 -14.86
N PRO A 126 1.21 -11.16 -16.12
CA PRO A 126 0.72 -9.97 -16.83
C PRO A 126 -0.68 -10.14 -17.46
N GLU A 127 -1.51 -9.09 -17.40
CA GLU A 127 -2.79 -8.96 -18.12
C GLU A 127 -2.59 -8.84 -19.64
N ASN A 128 -3.41 -9.57 -20.40
CA ASN A 128 -3.72 -9.30 -21.80
C ASN A 128 -5.23 -9.09 -21.95
N ASN A 129 -5.59 -8.02 -22.67
CA ASN A 129 -6.96 -7.57 -22.96
C ASN A 129 -7.72 -8.43 -23.99
N ASP A 130 -7.27 -9.65 -24.28
CA ASP A 130 -7.93 -10.49 -25.28
C ASP A 130 -8.50 -11.75 -24.65
N ASP A 131 -9.83 -11.88 -24.79
CA ASP A 131 -10.58 -13.07 -24.38
C ASP A 131 -10.09 -14.32 -25.13
N HIS A 132 -10.02 -15.42 -24.37
CA HIS A 132 -9.68 -16.78 -24.78
C HIS A 132 -8.18 -17.18 -24.79
N MET A 133 -7.52 -17.04 -23.64
CA MET A 133 -6.38 -17.92 -23.29
C MET A 133 -6.90 -19.22 -22.68
N ASN A 134 -6.62 -20.34 -23.35
CA ASN A 134 -7.08 -21.68 -23.00
C ASN A 134 -6.18 -22.26 -21.89
N SER A 135 -6.75 -22.85 -20.83
CA SER A 135 -6.07 -23.42 -19.65
C SER A 135 -5.01 -24.52 -19.94
N ARG A 136 -4.83 -24.88 -21.23
CA ARG A 136 -3.86 -25.87 -21.72
C ARG A 136 -2.44 -25.34 -21.97
N SER A 137 -2.19 -24.02 -21.93
CA SER A 137 -0.83 -23.46 -22.07
C SER A 137 -0.10 -23.26 -20.74
N ILE A 138 -0.81 -23.39 -19.62
CA ILE A 138 -0.34 -23.15 -18.24
C ILE A 138 0.48 -24.34 -17.70
N ASP A 139 0.25 -25.55 -18.25
CA ASP A 139 0.90 -26.80 -17.84
C ASP A 139 2.41 -26.88 -18.11
N GLN A 140 2.98 -25.93 -18.87
CA GLN A 140 4.38 -25.95 -19.29
C GLN A 140 5.28 -24.93 -18.58
N SER A 141 4.75 -24.02 -17.75
CA SER A 141 5.49 -22.83 -17.28
C SER A 141 5.80 -22.74 -15.78
N PHE A 142 5.01 -23.33 -14.86
CA PHE A 142 5.27 -23.24 -13.42
C PHE A 142 5.22 -24.60 -12.71
N LEU A 143 6.39 -25.07 -12.24
CA LEU A 143 6.59 -26.32 -11.48
C LEU A 143 5.66 -27.47 -11.95
N PRO A 144 5.82 -27.98 -13.19
CA PRO A 144 4.92 -28.99 -13.75
C PRO A 144 4.80 -30.21 -12.82
N VAL A 145 3.70 -30.94 -12.93
CA VAL A 145 3.53 -32.23 -12.23
C VAL A 145 4.77 -33.08 -12.46
N GLY A 146 5.33 -33.62 -11.37
CA GLY A 146 6.61 -34.33 -11.34
C GLY A 146 7.81 -33.47 -10.96
N THR A 147 7.67 -32.16 -10.78
CA THR A 147 8.78 -31.30 -10.34
C THR A 147 9.23 -31.66 -8.94
N LEU A 148 10.54 -31.83 -8.77
CA LEU A 148 11.18 -32.14 -7.50
C LEU A 148 11.50 -30.88 -6.72
N LEU A 149 11.04 -30.83 -5.48
CA LEU A 149 11.17 -29.70 -4.56
C LEU A 149 11.92 -30.11 -3.29
N VAL A 150 12.81 -29.23 -2.84
CA VAL A 150 13.33 -29.22 -1.47
C VAL A 150 12.76 -28.02 -0.76
N ILE A 151 12.08 -28.23 0.35
CA ILE A 151 11.49 -27.17 1.16
C ILE A 151 12.21 -27.15 2.50
N LYS A 152 12.88 -26.03 2.79
CA LYS A 152 13.48 -25.73 4.10
C LYS A 152 12.52 -24.86 4.93
N ASN A 153 12.75 -24.75 6.24
CA ASN A 153 12.01 -23.84 7.14
C ASN A 153 10.47 -23.89 7.00
N LEU A 154 9.93 -25.05 6.60
CA LEU A 154 8.50 -25.24 6.43
C LEU A 154 7.80 -25.19 7.79
N SER A 155 6.57 -24.72 7.77
CA SER A 155 5.64 -24.84 8.89
C SER A 155 4.54 -25.85 8.53
N TYR A 156 4.05 -26.59 9.51
CA TYR A 156 2.93 -27.52 9.34
C TYR A 156 1.80 -27.08 10.26
N LYS A 157 0.65 -26.73 9.69
CA LYS A 157 -0.45 -26.06 10.40
C LYS A 157 -1.78 -26.72 10.08
N VAL A 158 -2.80 -26.38 10.87
CA VAL A 158 -4.20 -26.65 10.58
C VAL A 158 -4.79 -25.43 9.89
N ALA A 159 -5.29 -25.59 8.68
CA ALA A 159 -5.99 -24.55 7.91
C ALA A 159 -7.42 -24.34 8.40
N ASP A 160 -8.09 -23.27 7.94
CA ASP A 160 -9.45 -22.88 8.35
C ASP A 160 -10.51 -23.95 8.04
N ASP A 161 -10.24 -24.82 7.08
CA ASP A 161 -11.07 -25.97 6.73
C ASP A 161 -10.78 -27.21 7.60
N ASN A 162 -10.07 -27.02 8.72
CA ASN A 162 -9.59 -28.02 9.67
C ASN A 162 -8.66 -29.10 9.09
N ASN A 163 -8.08 -28.87 7.90
CA ASN A 163 -7.13 -29.80 7.29
C ASN A 163 -5.68 -29.40 7.57
N THR A 164 -4.80 -30.39 7.60
CA THR A 164 -3.37 -30.15 7.72
C THR A 164 -2.80 -29.62 6.41
N ILE A 165 -1.81 -28.73 6.52
CA ILE A 165 -1.16 -28.12 5.36
C ILE A 165 0.31 -27.83 5.64
N ILE A 166 1.17 -28.17 4.67
CA ILE A 166 2.56 -27.74 4.61
C ILE A 166 2.57 -26.31 4.08
N HIS A 167 3.27 -25.44 4.78
CA HIS A 167 3.18 -24.02 4.59
C HIS A 167 4.58 -23.41 4.50
N SER A 168 4.89 -22.78 3.37
CA SER A 168 6.13 -22.06 3.12
C SER A 168 5.85 -20.59 2.86
N ASN A 169 6.38 -19.72 3.71
CA ASN A 169 6.18 -18.28 3.63
C ASN A 169 7.22 -17.55 2.78
N ASN A 170 8.44 -18.09 2.69
CA ASN A 170 9.51 -17.46 1.93
C ASN A 170 9.77 -18.25 0.65
N PRO A 171 9.69 -17.62 -0.54
CA PRO A 171 10.08 -18.26 -1.80
C PRO A 171 11.52 -18.81 -1.81
N GLU A 172 12.45 -18.23 -1.04
CA GLU A 172 13.85 -18.70 -0.97
C GLU A 172 14.02 -20.04 -0.23
N ASP A 173 13.00 -20.47 0.52
CA ASP A 173 13.03 -21.74 1.24
C ASP A 173 12.76 -22.95 0.33
N VAL A 174 12.27 -22.72 -0.90
CA VAL A 174 11.90 -23.77 -1.86
C VAL A 174 12.92 -23.82 -3.00
N PHE A 175 13.56 -24.97 -3.17
CA PHE A 175 14.54 -25.24 -4.22
C PHE A 175 14.02 -26.28 -5.20
N ILE A 176 14.14 -26.02 -6.51
CA ILE A 176 13.92 -27.04 -7.55
C ILE A 176 15.19 -27.87 -7.70
N ILE A 177 15.04 -29.20 -7.75
CA ILE A 177 16.13 -30.10 -8.08
C ILE A 177 16.01 -30.60 -9.52
N ASP A 178 17.10 -30.55 -10.28
CA ASP A 178 17.22 -31.25 -11.57
C ASP A 178 17.17 -32.77 -11.34
N ARG A 179 16.31 -33.46 -12.11
CA ARG A 179 16.19 -34.93 -12.14
C ARG A 179 17.52 -35.64 -12.44
N HIS A 180 18.46 -34.96 -13.10
CA HIS A 180 19.80 -35.48 -13.41
C HIS A 180 20.84 -35.20 -12.32
N ASN A 181 20.44 -34.56 -11.21
CA ASN A 181 21.32 -34.39 -10.07
C ASN A 181 21.66 -35.76 -9.46
N LYS A 182 22.96 -36.06 -9.36
CA LYS A 182 23.49 -37.32 -8.80
C LYS A 182 22.92 -37.67 -7.43
N LEU A 183 22.48 -36.66 -6.67
CA LEU A 183 21.89 -36.80 -5.34
C LEU A 183 20.49 -37.45 -5.34
N VAL A 184 19.71 -37.33 -6.42
CA VAL A 184 18.31 -37.81 -6.48
C VAL A 184 18.16 -39.10 -7.30
N GLY A 185 19.13 -39.43 -8.15
CA GLY A 185 19.08 -40.58 -9.06
C GLY A 185 18.90 -41.96 -8.40
N ASN A 186 19.10 -42.07 -7.08
CA ASN A 186 18.99 -43.32 -6.32
C ASN A 186 17.64 -43.48 -5.57
N LEU A 187 16.77 -42.47 -5.57
CA LEU A 187 15.50 -42.51 -4.85
C LEU A 187 14.41 -43.18 -5.69
N LYS A 188 13.82 -44.26 -5.16
CA LYS A 188 12.64 -44.91 -5.74
C LYS A 188 11.39 -44.21 -5.23
N TRP A 189 10.57 -43.70 -6.15
CA TRP A 189 9.28 -43.10 -5.83
C TRP A 189 8.19 -44.17 -5.90
N SER A 190 7.17 -44.08 -5.04
CA SER A 190 6.07 -45.03 -4.95
C SER A 190 5.10 -45.05 -6.14
N SER A 191 5.13 -44.05 -7.03
CA SER A 191 4.33 -44.08 -8.26
C SER A 191 5.12 -43.66 -9.50
N ASP A 192 5.03 -44.46 -10.56
CA ASP A 192 5.60 -44.21 -11.87
C ASP A 192 4.63 -43.39 -12.72
N THR A 193 4.87 -42.09 -12.81
CA THR A 193 4.32 -41.26 -13.89
C THR A 193 5.38 -40.27 -14.30
N LEU A 194 5.93 -40.44 -15.51
CA LEU A 194 6.10 -39.40 -16.53
C LEU A 194 6.96 -39.89 -17.72
N ASP A 195 6.46 -39.57 -18.92
CA ASP A 195 7.07 -39.87 -20.21
C ASP A 195 8.45 -39.22 -20.40
N LYS A 196 9.35 -40.01 -20.99
CA LYS A 196 10.67 -39.59 -21.45
C LYS A 196 10.52 -38.72 -22.70
N LYS A 197 10.49 -37.39 -22.56
CA LYS A 197 10.75 -36.49 -23.69
C LYS A 197 12.25 -36.25 -23.84
N GLU A 198 12.76 -36.59 -25.00
CA GLU A 198 14.16 -36.43 -25.42
C GLU A 198 14.48 -34.93 -25.63
N ILE A 199 15.55 -34.43 -25.01
CA ILE A 199 15.96 -33.02 -25.10
C ILE A 199 16.94 -32.87 -26.26
N LYS A 200 16.51 -32.26 -27.37
CA LYS A 200 17.43 -31.75 -28.41
C LYS A 200 18.35 -30.68 -27.79
N ARG A 201 19.65 -30.73 -28.11
CA ARG A 201 20.60 -29.67 -27.73
C ARG A 201 20.17 -28.36 -28.39
N LYS A 202 19.91 -27.33 -27.57
CA LYS A 202 19.46 -26.00 -27.99
C LYS A 202 20.67 -25.06 -28.14
N THR A 203 20.63 -24.16 -29.12
CA THR A 203 21.62 -23.09 -29.33
C THR A 203 21.25 -21.82 -28.55
N ALA A 204 22.19 -20.89 -28.39
CA ALA A 204 21.90 -19.58 -27.77
C ALA A 204 20.84 -18.80 -28.55
N ASP A 205 20.79 -18.95 -29.87
CA ASP A 205 19.78 -18.31 -30.72
C ASP A 205 18.37 -18.91 -30.51
N ASP A 206 18.27 -20.23 -30.29
CA ASP A 206 17.00 -20.87 -29.93
C ASP A 206 16.45 -20.33 -28.60
N PHE A 207 17.33 -20.08 -27.63
CA PHE A 207 16.98 -19.45 -26.36
C PHE A 207 16.59 -17.98 -26.55
N ARG A 208 17.30 -17.23 -27.39
CA ARG A 208 16.96 -15.85 -27.74
C ARG A 208 15.57 -15.74 -28.37
N CYS A 209 15.27 -16.59 -29.36
CA CYS A 209 13.98 -16.59 -30.06
C CYS A 209 12.83 -16.91 -29.10
N ARG A 210 12.94 -17.98 -28.31
CA ARG A 210 11.91 -18.29 -27.30
C ARG A 210 11.76 -17.19 -26.24
N GLY A 211 12.86 -16.58 -25.81
CA GLY A 211 12.82 -15.44 -24.90
C GLY A 211 12.05 -14.25 -25.49
N ASN A 212 12.23 -13.98 -26.79
CA ASN A 212 11.46 -12.94 -27.49
C ASN A 212 9.98 -13.30 -27.61
N ASP A 213 9.66 -14.57 -27.85
CA ASP A 213 8.28 -15.07 -27.90
C ASP A 213 7.58 -14.84 -26.55
N TYR A 214 8.21 -15.30 -25.46
CA TYR A 214 7.72 -15.05 -24.10
C TYR A 214 7.60 -13.56 -23.78
N PHE A 215 8.59 -12.76 -24.17
CA PHE A 215 8.54 -11.31 -23.98
C PHE A 215 7.35 -10.68 -24.71
N THR A 216 7.05 -11.13 -25.93
CA THR A 216 5.90 -10.67 -26.73
C THR A 216 4.59 -11.10 -26.10
N SER A 217 4.54 -12.30 -25.53
CA SER A 217 3.44 -12.80 -24.69
C SER A 217 3.38 -12.14 -23.30
N LYS A 218 4.21 -11.12 -23.04
CA LYS A 218 4.40 -10.42 -21.77
C LYS A 218 4.88 -11.29 -20.60
N ASP A 219 5.17 -12.58 -20.79
CA ASP A 219 5.78 -13.43 -19.78
C ASP A 219 7.27 -13.09 -19.62
N TYR A 220 7.52 -11.96 -18.94
CA TYR A 220 8.87 -11.41 -18.79
C TYR A 220 9.77 -12.31 -17.94
N ILE A 221 9.19 -13.14 -17.07
CA ILE A 221 9.95 -14.04 -16.20
C ILE A 221 10.47 -15.23 -17.03
N ALA A 222 9.61 -15.89 -17.81
CA ALA A 222 10.04 -16.92 -18.74
C ALA A 222 11.03 -16.37 -19.79
N ALA A 223 10.82 -15.13 -20.24
CA ALA A 223 11.78 -14.45 -21.12
C ALA A 223 13.16 -14.31 -20.47
N ILE A 224 13.23 -13.89 -19.19
CA ILE A 224 14.49 -13.77 -18.43
C ILE A 224 15.20 -15.12 -18.35
N ASP A 225 14.48 -16.21 -18.10
CA ASP A 225 15.06 -17.55 -18.01
C ASP A 225 15.66 -18.00 -19.33
N GLU A 226 14.91 -17.85 -20.42
CA GLU A 226 15.38 -18.20 -21.75
C GLU A 226 16.61 -17.36 -22.13
N TYR A 227 16.58 -16.04 -21.93
CA TYR A 227 17.76 -15.19 -22.17
C TYR A 227 18.95 -15.60 -21.29
N SER A 228 18.71 -15.93 -20.02
CA SER A 228 19.76 -16.38 -19.10
C SER A 228 20.38 -17.70 -19.53
N ASN A 229 19.58 -18.65 -20.03
CA ASN A 229 20.09 -19.89 -20.60
C ASN A 229 20.87 -19.67 -21.89
N GLY A 230 20.44 -18.73 -22.74
CA GLY A 230 21.23 -18.27 -23.88
C GLY A 230 22.58 -17.69 -23.47
N ILE A 231 22.62 -16.85 -22.44
CA ILE A 231 23.85 -16.22 -21.90
C ILE A 231 24.82 -17.27 -21.35
N LYS A 232 24.32 -18.37 -20.75
CA LYS A 232 25.19 -19.48 -20.32
C LYS A 232 25.93 -20.13 -21.49
N LEU A 233 25.32 -20.16 -22.69
CA LEU A 233 25.93 -20.69 -23.91
C LEU A 233 26.84 -19.66 -24.58
N GLU A 234 26.42 -18.39 -24.61
CA GLU A 234 27.19 -17.28 -25.18
C GLU A 234 27.34 -16.11 -24.17
N PRO A 235 28.35 -16.17 -23.28
CA PRO A 235 28.50 -15.19 -22.19
C PRO A 235 28.85 -13.76 -22.60
N ARG A 236 29.04 -13.49 -23.90
CA ARG A 236 29.38 -12.18 -24.47
C ARG A 236 28.33 -11.66 -25.46
N ASN A 237 27.18 -12.32 -25.57
CA ASN A 237 26.14 -11.91 -26.51
C ASN A 237 25.39 -10.67 -25.98
N VAL A 238 25.74 -9.50 -26.53
CA VAL A 238 25.18 -8.18 -26.17
C VAL A 238 23.66 -8.13 -26.32
N THR A 239 23.11 -8.78 -27.35
CA THR A 239 21.66 -8.77 -27.62
C THR A 239 20.90 -9.49 -26.51
N LEU A 240 21.40 -10.62 -26.02
CA LEU A 240 20.79 -11.37 -24.92
C LEU A 240 20.78 -10.57 -23.61
N PHE A 241 21.89 -9.92 -23.26
CA PHE A 241 21.93 -9.02 -22.09
C PHE A 241 20.97 -7.85 -22.25
N ALA A 242 20.97 -7.19 -23.41
CA ALA A 242 20.09 -6.06 -23.64
C ALA A 242 18.61 -6.50 -23.55
N ASN A 243 18.22 -7.64 -24.13
CA ASN A 243 16.85 -8.14 -24.07
C ASN A 243 16.43 -8.57 -22.66
N ARG A 244 17.34 -9.18 -21.90
CA ARG A 244 17.09 -9.50 -20.48
C ARG A 244 16.96 -8.24 -19.62
N ALA A 245 17.74 -7.19 -19.91
CA ALA A 245 17.59 -5.88 -19.26
C ALA A 245 16.20 -5.29 -19.50
N GLU A 246 15.64 -5.39 -20.72
CA GLU A 246 14.26 -4.96 -20.98
C GLU A 246 13.26 -5.75 -20.15
N ALA A 247 13.40 -7.07 -20.10
CA ALA A 247 12.51 -7.92 -19.32
C ALA A 247 12.58 -7.56 -17.82
N TYR A 248 13.78 -7.30 -17.28
CA TYR A 248 13.95 -6.79 -15.92
C TYR A 248 13.28 -5.43 -15.70
N LEU A 249 13.38 -4.50 -16.67
CA LEU A 249 12.67 -3.21 -16.60
C LEU A 249 11.15 -3.38 -16.54
N ARG A 250 10.59 -4.33 -17.27
CA ARG A 250 9.14 -4.62 -17.24
C ARG A 250 8.67 -5.20 -15.92
N LEU A 251 9.54 -5.93 -15.23
CA LEU A 251 9.30 -6.45 -13.88
C LEU A 251 9.71 -5.50 -12.76
N SER A 252 10.07 -4.24 -13.07
CA SER A 252 10.57 -3.27 -12.10
C SER A 252 11.83 -3.72 -11.33
N GLN A 253 12.64 -4.61 -11.89
CA GLN A 253 13.92 -5.07 -11.32
C GLN A 253 15.07 -4.18 -11.85
N PHE A 254 15.03 -2.91 -11.50
CA PHE A 254 15.83 -1.87 -12.17
C PHE A 254 17.35 -2.03 -11.96
N SER A 255 17.76 -2.47 -10.76
CA SER A 255 19.17 -2.76 -10.46
C SER A 255 19.77 -3.84 -11.37
N LYS A 256 19.04 -4.93 -11.60
CA LYS A 256 19.48 -6.01 -12.52
C LYS A 256 19.47 -5.54 -13.97
N ALA A 257 18.46 -4.77 -14.37
CA ALA A 257 18.42 -4.17 -15.71
C ALA A 257 19.62 -3.26 -15.97
N LEU A 258 20.01 -2.44 -14.98
CA LEU A 258 21.19 -1.58 -15.07
C LEU A 258 22.46 -2.40 -15.29
N ILE A 259 22.67 -3.45 -14.48
CA ILE A 259 23.85 -4.33 -14.58
C ILE A 259 23.93 -4.95 -15.98
N ASP A 260 22.84 -5.53 -16.49
CA ASP A 260 22.81 -6.14 -17.82
C ASP A 260 23.06 -5.11 -18.95
N ALA A 261 22.48 -3.91 -18.83
CA ALA A 261 22.72 -2.83 -19.78
C ALA A 261 24.18 -2.35 -19.77
N GLU A 262 24.82 -2.29 -18.60
CA GLU A 262 26.23 -1.94 -18.45
C GLU A 262 27.15 -3.02 -19.00
N PHE A 263 26.84 -4.30 -18.76
CA PHE A 263 27.57 -5.41 -19.39
C PHE A 263 27.48 -5.36 -20.91
N ALA A 264 26.29 -5.12 -21.46
CA ALA A 264 26.10 -4.95 -22.91
C ALA A 264 26.97 -3.81 -23.46
N LEU A 265 26.98 -2.64 -22.81
CA LEU A 265 27.76 -1.48 -23.22
C LEU A 265 29.27 -1.63 -23.02
N MET A 266 29.70 -2.48 -22.08
CA MET A 266 31.12 -2.79 -21.90
C MET A 266 31.70 -3.54 -23.11
N TYR A 267 30.91 -4.43 -23.73
CA TYR A 267 31.31 -5.16 -24.94
C TYR A 267 31.04 -4.38 -26.22
N GLU A 268 29.95 -3.63 -26.29
CA GLU A 268 29.58 -2.81 -27.44
C GLU A 268 29.12 -1.40 -26.98
N PRO A 269 30.05 -0.44 -26.83
CA PRO A 269 29.74 0.89 -26.31
C PRO A 269 28.73 1.69 -27.16
N GLY A 270 28.63 1.38 -28.45
CA GLY A 270 27.69 2.01 -29.38
C GLY A 270 26.28 1.40 -29.40
N HIS A 271 26.00 0.38 -28.59
CA HIS A 271 24.74 -0.37 -28.66
C HIS A 271 23.56 0.47 -28.12
N LEU A 272 22.85 1.15 -29.03
CA LEU A 272 21.81 2.15 -28.73
C LEU A 272 20.72 1.66 -27.77
N LYS A 273 20.20 0.43 -27.97
CA LYS A 273 19.16 -0.14 -27.10
C LYS A 273 19.65 -0.37 -25.68
N ALA A 274 20.93 -0.72 -25.51
CA ALA A 274 21.51 -0.95 -24.18
C ALA A 274 21.70 0.39 -23.45
N ALA A 275 22.20 1.43 -24.14
CA ALA A 275 22.31 2.78 -23.61
C ALA A 275 20.93 3.34 -23.19
N TYR A 276 19.90 3.16 -24.02
CA TYR A 276 18.54 3.58 -23.69
C TYR A 276 18.00 2.85 -22.45
N ARG A 277 18.20 1.54 -22.37
CA ARG A 277 17.80 0.71 -21.21
C ARG A 277 18.57 1.08 -19.94
N LYS A 278 19.85 1.44 -20.05
CA LYS A 278 20.64 2.01 -18.94
C LYS A 278 20.02 3.31 -18.43
N GLY A 279 19.71 4.25 -19.33
CA GLY A 279 19.05 5.51 -18.97
C GLY A 279 17.70 5.29 -18.27
N LYS A 280 16.89 4.36 -18.78
CA LYS A 280 15.61 3.97 -18.18
C LYS A 280 15.79 3.34 -16.78
N ALA A 281 16.74 2.42 -16.63
CA ALA A 281 17.04 1.79 -15.34
C ALA A 281 17.53 2.80 -14.30
N LEU A 282 18.44 3.72 -14.69
CA LEU A 282 18.93 4.79 -13.81
C LEU A 282 17.79 5.71 -13.36
N CYS A 283 16.90 6.09 -14.28
CA CYS A 283 15.74 6.92 -13.98
C CYS A 283 14.81 6.22 -12.96
N SER A 284 14.50 4.94 -13.17
CA SER A 284 13.68 4.15 -12.24
C SER A 284 14.34 3.87 -10.89
N LEU A 285 15.67 3.83 -10.83
CA LEU A 285 16.47 3.76 -9.59
C LEU A 285 16.59 5.13 -8.89
N LYS A 286 15.90 6.17 -9.38
CA LYS A 286 15.96 7.56 -8.89
C LYS A 286 17.36 8.18 -9.00
N ARG A 287 18.22 7.63 -9.85
CA ARG A 287 19.55 8.17 -10.19
C ARG A 287 19.42 9.15 -11.37
N TYR A 288 18.59 10.18 -11.18
CA TYR A 288 18.11 11.03 -12.27
C TYR A 288 19.23 11.77 -13.00
N GLN A 289 20.23 12.31 -12.28
CA GLN A 289 21.37 12.99 -12.91
C GLN A 289 22.19 12.06 -13.80
N GLU A 290 22.44 10.83 -13.36
CA GLU A 290 23.15 9.84 -14.17
C GLU A 290 22.31 9.39 -15.38
N ALA A 291 20.99 9.30 -15.22
CA ALA A 291 20.06 9.03 -16.32
C ALA A 291 20.10 10.15 -17.36
N ILE A 292 20.03 11.42 -16.94
CA ILE A 292 20.12 12.60 -17.81
C ILE A 292 21.42 12.59 -18.61
N ILE A 293 22.58 12.43 -17.94
CA ILE A 293 23.88 12.37 -18.61
C ILE A 293 23.93 11.22 -19.63
N THR A 294 23.45 10.03 -19.23
CA THR A 294 23.41 8.86 -20.13
C THR A 294 22.55 9.12 -21.36
N LEU A 295 21.37 9.70 -21.18
CA LEU A 295 20.40 9.96 -22.26
C LEU A 295 20.86 11.12 -23.16
N GLN A 296 21.51 12.15 -22.61
CA GLN A 296 22.13 13.22 -23.37
C GLN A 296 23.25 12.69 -24.27
N ASN A 297 24.14 11.85 -23.72
CA ASN A 297 25.21 11.22 -24.50
C ASN A 297 24.65 10.35 -25.63
N LEU A 298 23.60 9.57 -25.35
CA LEU A 298 22.90 8.76 -26.35
C LEU A 298 22.23 9.61 -27.43
N HIS A 299 21.56 10.69 -27.04
CA HIS A 299 20.93 11.61 -27.98
C HIS A 299 21.98 12.26 -28.90
N LEU A 300 23.13 12.67 -28.35
CA LEU A 300 24.25 13.23 -29.11
C LEU A 300 24.84 12.22 -30.10
N SER A 301 25.03 10.96 -29.70
CA SER A 301 25.57 9.93 -30.59
C SER A 301 24.65 9.62 -31.78
N MET A 302 23.34 9.83 -31.62
CA MET A 302 22.35 9.66 -32.70
C MET A 302 22.16 10.91 -33.57
N LYS A 303 22.66 12.09 -33.15
CA LYS A 303 22.40 13.36 -33.83
C LYS A 303 22.99 13.43 -35.25
N THR A 304 24.13 12.77 -35.47
CA THR A 304 24.84 12.74 -36.76
C THR A 304 24.46 11.55 -37.64
N SER A 305 23.60 10.65 -37.16
CA SER A 305 23.19 9.46 -37.92
C SER A 305 22.03 9.79 -38.86
N THR A 306 22.15 9.38 -40.13
CA THR A 306 21.11 9.49 -41.17
C THR A 306 20.26 8.23 -41.30
N ASP A 307 20.47 7.23 -40.42
CA ASP A 307 19.72 5.97 -40.45
C ASP A 307 18.26 6.19 -40.02
N SER A 308 17.31 5.90 -40.89
CA SER A 308 15.88 6.01 -40.58
C SER A 308 15.42 4.97 -39.55
N SER A 309 16.15 3.85 -39.40
CA SER A 309 15.83 2.77 -38.46
C SER A 309 15.93 3.20 -36.99
N ILE A 310 16.69 4.26 -36.69
CA ILE A 310 16.90 4.78 -35.33
C ILE A 310 15.93 5.90 -34.93
N SER A 311 15.01 6.31 -35.83
CA SER A 311 14.07 7.41 -35.56
C SER A 311 13.23 7.19 -34.29
N SER A 312 12.71 5.96 -34.11
CA SER A 312 11.91 5.62 -32.92
C SER A 312 12.71 5.69 -31.62
N ILE A 313 13.94 5.17 -31.59
CA ILE A 313 14.78 5.22 -30.39
C ILE A 313 15.23 6.65 -30.08
N LYS A 314 15.45 7.47 -31.11
CA LYS A 314 15.75 8.90 -30.95
C LYS A 314 14.59 9.65 -30.28
N GLN A 315 13.37 9.48 -30.79
CA GLN A 315 12.17 10.08 -30.19
C GLN A 315 11.95 9.61 -28.74
N ASN A 316 12.06 8.30 -28.49
CA ASN A 316 11.91 7.74 -27.15
C ASN A 316 12.99 8.27 -26.18
N THR A 317 14.22 8.47 -26.66
CA THR A 317 15.32 9.03 -25.87
C THR A 317 15.06 10.49 -25.51
N GLU A 318 14.58 11.30 -26.46
CA GLU A 318 14.20 12.70 -26.21
C GLU A 318 13.08 12.81 -25.18
N GLN A 319 12.06 11.96 -25.28
CA GLN A 319 10.96 11.92 -24.31
C GLN A 319 11.44 11.50 -22.92
N LEU A 320 12.24 10.44 -22.83
CA LEU A 320 12.75 9.94 -21.56
C LEU A 320 13.74 10.93 -20.92
N LEU A 321 14.52 11.66 -21.71
CA LEU A 321 15.41 12.71 -21.23
C LEU A 321 14.59 13.84 -20.57
N LYS A 322 13.59 14.36 -21.28
CA LYS A 322 12.70 15.39 -20.73
C LYS A 322 11.98 14.91 -19.46
N HIS A 323 11.55 13.65 -19.43
CA HIS A 323 10.94 13.04 -18.25
C HIS A 323 11.92 12.97 -17.07
N ALA A 324 13.15 12.51 -17.30
CA ALA A 324 14.19 12.45 -16.28
C ALA A 324 14.55 13.84 -15.73
N GLU A 325 14.55 14.88 -16.57
CA GLU A 325 14.76 16.28 -16.17
C GLU A 325 13.62 16.80 -15.26
N ILE A 326 12.37 16.44 -15.56
CA ILE A 326 11.22 16.77 -14.70
C ILE A 326 11.37 16.08 -13.34
N LEU A 327 11.63 14.76 -13.32
CA LEU A 327 11.79 14.00 -12.09
C LEU A 327 13.00 14.47 -11.27
N ALA A 328 14.10 14.87 -11.91
CA ALA A 328 15.25 15.47 -11.23
C ALA A 328 14.87 16.81 -10.57
N SER A 329 14.14 17.68 -11.28
CA SER A 329 13.70 18.97 -10.74
C SER A 329 12.73 18.79 -9.57
N GLU A 330 11.78 17.86 -9.68
CA GLU A 330 10.89 17.48 -8.59
C GLU A 330 11.69 17.01 -7.37
N ASN A 331 12.67 16.11 -7.60
CA ASN A 331 13.46 15.52 -6.52
C ASN A 331 14.36 16.51 -5.79
N GLU A 332 15.01 17.40 -6.54
CA GLU A 332 15.97 18.36 -5.99
C GLU A 332 15.27 19.60 -5.40
N ASN A 333 14.19 20.07 -6.04
CA ASN A 333 13.62 21.39 -5.77
C ASN A 333 12.19 21.35 -5.22
N GLY A 334 11.52 20.19 -5.24
CA GLY A 334 10.13 20.05 -4.78
C GLY A 334 9.15 20.85 -5.64
N GLN A 335 9.46 21.06 -6.92
CA GLN A 335 8.64 21.80 -7.86
C GLN A 335 7.77 20.85 -8.66
N TYR A 336 6.45 20.89 -8.43
CA TYR A 336 5.49 19.98 -9.03
C TYR A 336 4.42 20.75 -9.82
N ASP A 337 4.01 20.23 -10.97
CA ASP A 337 2.81 20.70 -11.67
C ASP A 337 1.56 20.03 -11.07
N TYR A 338 1.08 20.58 -9.95
CA TYR A 338 -0.04 20.03 -9.19
C TYR A 338 -1.32 19.83 -10.04
N THR A 339 -1.52 20.67 -11.07
CA THR A 339 -2.67 20.52 -11.97
C THR A 339 -2.53 19.26 -12.82
N SER A 340 -1.32 18.99 -13.34
CA SER A 340 -1.00 17.76 -14.06
C SER A 340 -1.15 16.53 -13.16
N ILE A 341 -0.59 16.56 -11.95
CA ILE A 341 -0.66 15.40 -11.01
C ILE A 341 -2.11 15.05 -10.68
N ILE A 342 -2.95 16.06 -10.39
CA ILE A 342 -4.36 15.81 -10.07
C ILE A 342 -5.12 15.31 -11.30
N ASN A 343 -4.81 15.79 -12.51
CA ASN A 343 -5.39 15.24 -13.73
C ASN A 343 -5.04 13.77 -13.92
N GLU A 344 -3.76 13.42 -13.75
CA GLU A 344 -3.29 12.05 -13.83
C GLU A 344 -3.99 11.16 -12.81
N TYR A 345 -4.09 11.62 -11.55
CA TYR A 345 -4.84 10.92 -10.51
C TYR A 345 -6.30 10.70 -10.92
N CYS A 346 -7.01 11.77 -11.32
CA CYS A 346 -8.40 11.68 -11.72
C CYS A 346 -8.60 10.77 -12.93
N GLU A 347 -7.63 10.67 -13.85
CA GLU A 347 -7.69 9.76 -14.99
C GLU A 347 -7.52 8.30 -14.54
N ARG A 348 -6.49 8.04 -13.72
CA ARG A 348 -6.18 6.70 -13.20
C ARG A 348 -7.21 6.17 -12.20
N ALA A 349 -7.97 7.06 -11.56
CA ALA A 349 -9.03 6.73 -10.61
C ALA A 349 -10.39 6.39 -11.26
N LYS A 350 -10.53 6.47 -12.59
CA LYS A 350 -11.84 6.29 -13.25
C LYS A 350 -12.32 4.84 -13.23
N ILE A 351 -13.62 4.71 -12.99
CA ILE A 351 -14.42 3.51 -13.25
C ILE A 351 -15.35 3.82 -14.44
N LYS A 352 -15.41 2.91 -15.40
CA LYS A 352 -16.41 2.88 -16.47
C LYS A 352 -17.45 1.80 -16.18
N LYS A 353 -18.59 1.87 -16.85
CA LYS A 353 -19.54 0.74 -16.89
C LYS A 353 -19.28 -0.08 -18.15
N ASP A 354 -19.18 -1.39 -18.00
CA ASP A 354 -19.13 -2.31 -19.15
C ASP A 354 -20.49 -2.33 -19.90
N SER A 355 -20.56 -3.05 -21.01
CA SER A 355 -21.79 -3.21 -21.81
C SER A 355 -22.94 -3.88 -21.04
N LYS A 356 -22.68 -4.50 -19.90
CA LYS A 356 -23.64 -5.19 -19.02
C LYS A 356 -24.02 -4.35 -17.79
N GLY A 357 -23.48 -3.14 -17.65
CA GLY A 357 -23.74 -2.23 -16.54
C GLY A 357 -22.91 -2.49 -15.27
N ASN A 358 -21.88 -3.35 -15.34
CA ASN A 358 -20.97 -3.62 -14.24
C ASN A 358 -19.87 -2.56 -14.16
N ASP A 359 -19.35 -2.29 -12.96
CA ASP A 359 -18.17 -1.44 -12.79
C ASP A 359 -16.92 -2.12 -13.36
N GLU A 360 -16.27 -1.43 -14.29
CA GLU A 360 -15.03 -1.80 -14.96
C GLU A 360 -14.01 -0.67 -14.76
N TRP A 361 -12.90 -0.96 -14.07
CA TRP A 361 -11.87 0.04 -13.87
C TRP A 361 -11.20 0.39 -15.20
N VAL A 362 -10.99 1.69 -15.45
CA VAL A 362 -10.23 2.12 -16.65
C VAL A 362 -8.77 1.65 -16.56
N TYR A 363 -8.28 1.49 -15.34
CA TYR A 363 -6.97 0.93 -15.02
C TYR A 363 -7.13 -0.16 -13.96
N GLU A 364 -6.71 -1.38 -14.27
CA GLU A 364 -6.79 -2.54 -13.35
C GLU A 364 -5.98 -2.29 -12.05
N ALA A 365 -4.91 -1.51 -12.17
CA ALA A 365 -4.11 -1.00 -11.07
C ALA A 365 -4.63 0.40 -10.63
N GLY A 366 -4.88 0.60 -9.33
CA GLY A 366 -5.25 1.92 -8.79
C GLY A 366 -4.20 3.01 -9.02
N PRO A 367 -4.50 4.29 -8.69
CA PRO A 367 -3.70 5.44 -9.12
C PRO A 367 -2.28 5.44 -8.56
N ARG A 368 -1.31 5.02 -9.38
CA ARG A 368 0.13 5.11 -9.11
C ARG A 368 0.75 6.14 -10.05
N LEU A 369 1.18 7.28 -9.52
CA LEU A 369 1.49 8.49 -10.29
C LEU A 369 2.97 8.57 -10.66
N ASP A 370 3.35 9.17 -11.79
CA ASP A 370 4.74 9.16 -12.27
C ASP A 370 5.53 10.42 -11.87
N HIS A 371 5.78 10.55 -10.56
CA HIS A 371 6.48 11.70 -9.96
C HIS A 371 7.53 11.28 -8.93
N ALA A 372 8.53 12.14 -8.71
CA ALA A 372 9.65 11.89 -7.81
C ALA A 372 9.35 12.29 -6.35
N ASP A 373 10.04 11.65 -5.40
CA ASP A 373 10.08 12.07 -4.00
C ASP A 373 10.80 13.41 -3.85
N PHE A 374 10.48 14.19 -2.82
CA PHE A 374 11.21 15.38 -2.39
C PHE A 374 11.43 15.33 -0.88
N LEU A 375 12.60 15.77 -0.41
CA LEU A 375 12.90 15.89 1.02
C LEU A 375 13.54 17.24 1.34
N PHE A 376 12.90 18.01 2.22
CA PHE A 376 13.42 19.27 2.70
C PHE A 376 14.67 19.06 3.57
N LYS A 377 15.78 19.70 3.22
CA LYS A 377 17.08 19.53 3.91
C LYS A 377 17.10 20.08 5.35
N GLY A 378 16.10 20.86 5.73
CA GLY A 378 15.96 21.45 7.07
C GLY A 378 15.30 20.55 8.11
N ILE A 379 15.07 19.28 7.82
CA ILE A 379 14.58 18.28 8.79
C ILE A 379 15.51 17.06 8.82
N GLU A 380 15.54 16.33 9.93
CA GLU A 380 16.29 15.08 10.06
C GLU A 380 15.67 14.13 11.10
N ILE A 381 15.99 12.84 10.97
CA ILE A 381 15.55 11.81 11.91
C ILE A 381 16.52 11.78 13.09
N ARG A 382 16.02 11.92 14.32
CA ARG A 382 16.79 11.76 15.56
C ARG A 382 16.04 10.90 16.56
N ALA A 383 16.74 10.41 17.58
CA ALA A 383 16.10 9.81 18.74
C ALA A 383 15.28 10.87 19.49
N VAL A 384 14.08 10.48 19.93
CA VAL A 384 13.16 11.29 20.71
C VAL A 384 12.83 10.52 21.98
N GLU A 385 13.07 11.17 23.12
CA GLU A 385 12.89 10.56 24.44
C GLU A 385 11.46 10.03 24.61
N GLY A 386 11.34 8.75 24.98
CA GLY A 386 10.05 8.08 25.15
C GLY A 386 9.24 7.82 23.87
N LYS A 387 9.72 8.23 22.69
CA LYS A 387 9.01 8.06 21.40
C LYS A 387 9.82 7.37 20.31
N GLY A 388 11.03 6.88 20.62
CA GLY A 388 11.87 6.18 19.63
C GLY A 388 12.59 7.15 18.72
N ARG A 389 12.26 7.19 17.43
CA ARG A 389 12.86 8.13 16.45
C ARG A 389 11.78 9.00 15.84
N GLY A 390 12.11 10.25 15.58
CA GLY A 390 11.18 11.25 15.07
C GLY A 390 11.87 12.22 14.11
N TRP A 391 11.09 12.87 13.24
CA TRP A 391 11.54 14.00 12.45
C TRP A 391 11.70 15.25 13.32
N ILE A 392 12.87 15.88 13.29
CA ILE A 392 13.20 17.09 14.04
C ILE A 392 13.57 18.22 13.08
N ALA A 393 13.14 19.44 13.36
CA ALA A 393 13.52 20.63 12.63
C ALA A 393 14.98 21.04 12.91
N LYS A 394 15.77 21.23 11.86
CA LYS A 394 17.18 21.71 11.93
C LYS A 394 17.30 23.22 11.92
N CYS A 395 16.27 23.90 11.44
CA CYS A 395 16.13 25.34 11.33
C CYS A 395 14.69 25.73 11.65
N ASP A 396 14.42 27.02 11.81
CA ASP A 396 13.05 27.51 11.87
C ASP A 396 12.37 27.30 10.52
N ILE A 397 11.16 26.74 10.54
CA ILE A 397 10.40 26.38 9.35
C ILE A 397 9.13 27.23 9.32
N PRO A 398 8.94 28.05 8.29
CA PRO A 398 7.71 28.82 8.12
C PRO A 398 6.49 27.93 7.89
N GLU A 399 5.30 28.42 8.23
CA GLU A 399 4.03 27.79 7.91
C GLU A 399 3.86 27.48 6.41
N ASN A 400 3.19 26.37 6.08
CA ASN A 400 2.95 25.86 4.72
C ASN A 400 4.20 25.56 3.87
N THR A 401 5.37 25.40 4.49
CA THR A 401 6.58 24.92 3.81
C THR A 401 6.38 23.48 3.34
N LEU A 402 6.78 23.17 2.10
CA LEU A 402 6.84 21.79 1.61
C LEU A 402 8.00 21.09 2.31
N LEU A 403 7.69 20.08 3.12
CA LEU A 403 8.65 19.34 3.93
C LEU A 403 9.08 18.07 3.22
N MET A 404 8.12 17.39 2.60
CA MET A 404 8.35 16.11 1.95
C MET A 404 7.27 15.88 0.90
N VAL A 405 7.66 15.29 -0.22
CA VAL A 405 6.75 14.52 -1.07
C VAL A 405 7.29 13.12 -1.07
N SER A 406 6.51 12.15 -0.61
CA SER A 406 6.97 10.77 -0.53
C SER A 406 6.09 9.89 -1.42
N LYS A 407 6.76 9.14 -2.29
CA LYS A 407 6.16 8.07 -3.07
C LYS A 407 6.13 6.80 -2.23
N ALA A 408 5.02 6.08 -2.32
CA ALA A 408 4.85 4.85 -1.58
C ALA A 408 5.92 3.83 -1.97
N PHE A 409 6.41 3.10 -0.97
CA PHE A 409 7.22 1.92 -1.23
C PHE A 409 6.40 0.82 -1.91
N SER A 410 5.14 0.65 -1.46
CA SER A 410 4.12 -0.20 -2.07
C SER A 410 2.73 0.28 -1.66
N THR A 411 1.74 0.08 -2.53
CA THR A 411 0.31 0.31 -2.27
C THR A 411 -0.54 -0.84 -2.78
N VAL A 412 -1.65 -1.09 -2.11
CA VAL A 412 -2.71 -2.01 -2.51
C VAL A 412 -4.04 -1.29 -2.34
N TYR A 413 -4.82 -1.25 -3.42
CA TYR A 413 -6.16 -0.69 -3.40
C TYR A 413 -7.19 -1.81 -3.18
N SER A 414 -8.27 -1.51 -2.48
CA SER A 414 -9.30 -2.50 -2.12
C SER A 414 -9.87 -3.25 -3.33
N HIS A 415 -10.01 -2.58 -4.48
CA HIS A 415 -10.53 -3.22 -5.70
C HIS A 415 -9.55 -4.21 -6.32
N GLU A 416 -8.24 -4.06 -6.10
CA GLU A 416 -7.21 -4.97 -6.62
C GLU A 416 -7.29 -6.36 -5.97
N VAL A 417 -7.85 -6.45 -4.76
CA VAL A 417 -7.95 -7.71 -4.00
C VAL A 417 -9.36 -8.28 -3.92
N LEU A 418 -10.40 -7.47 -4.11
CA LEU A 418 -11.80 -7.91 -4.02
C LEU A 418 -12.36 -8.46 -5.35
N GLY A 419 -11.74 -8.11 -6.49
CA GLY A 419 -12.27 -8.42 -7.82
C GLY A 419 -13.64 -7.79 -8.10
N HIS A 420 -14.24 -8.10 -9.27
CA HIS A 420 -15.54 -7.54 -9.69
C HIS A 420 -16.77 -8.12 -8.95
N THR A 421 -16.64 -9.24 -8.25
CA THR A 421 -17.80 -10.09 -7.85
C THR A 421 -18.31 -9.91 -6.42
N MET A 422 -17.56 -9.26 -5.54
CA MET A 422 -17.90 -9.17 -4.10
C MET A 422 -18.64 -7.87 -3.69
N GLN A 423 -18.81 -6.91 -4.60
CA GLN A 423 -19.35 -5.58 -4.25
C GLN A 423 -20.88 -5.51 -4.09
N SER A 424 -21.65 -6.52 -4.50
CA SER A 424 -23.12 -6.39 -4.61
C SER A 424 -23.96 -6.96 -3.46
N ASN A 425 -23.42 -7.79 -2.55
CA ASN A 425 -24.28 -8.57 -1.63
C ASN A 425 -23.88 -8.59 -0.13
N ILE A 426 -22.96 -7.74 0.34
CA ILE A 426 -22.56 -7.70 1.76
C ILE A 426 -22.77 -6.28 2.32
N PRO A 427 -23.39 -6.11 3.51
CA PRO A 427 -23.55 -4.79 4.12
C PRO A 427 -22.19 -4.11 4.35
N ASN A 428 -22.11 -2.83 3.98
CA ASN A 428 -20.90 -1.98 3.88
C ASN A 428 -19.83 -2.19 4.98
N GLU A 429 -20.24 -2.40 6.24
CA GLU A 429 -19.29 -2.56 7.35
C GLU A 429 -18.51 -3.89 7.28
N LYS A 430 -19.15 -5.01 6.91
CA LYS A 430 -18.49 -6.31 6.80
C LYS A 430 -17.55 -6.36 5.58
N THR A 431 -17.95 -5.73 4.47
CA THR A 431 -17.12 -5.62 3.25
C THR A 431 -15.83 -4.83 3.53
N THR A 432 -15.89 -3.80 4.37
CA THR A 432 -14.73 -2.96 4.71
C THR A 432 -13.69 -3.72 5.53
N CYS A 433 -14.12 -4.56 6.48
CA CYS A 433 -13.22 -5.41 7.27
C CYS A 433 -12.47 -6.42 6.39
N ILE A 434 -13.20 -7.15 5.55
CA ILE A 434 -12.63 -8.17 4.66
C ILE A 434 -11.62 -7.53 3.70
N ALA A 435 -11.99 -6.41 3.08
CA ALA A 435 -11.12 -5.65 2.19
C ALA A 435 -9.81 -5.24 2.88
N SER A 436 -9.88 -4.77 4.12
CA SER A 436 -8.70 -4.33 4.88
C SER A 436 -7.74 -5.48 5.22
N SER A 437 -8.27 -6.67 5.53
CA SER A 437 -7.46 -7.86 5.79
C SER A 437 -6.75 -8.33 4.52
N LEU A 438 -7.49 -8.44 3.41
CA LEU A 438 -6.93 -8.85 2.11
C LEU A 438 -5.88 -7.85 1.60
N CYS A 439 -6.12 -6.55 1.76
CA CYS A 439 -5.14 -5.52 1.43
C CYS A 439 -3.85 -5.67 2.26
N THR A 440 -3.97 -6.04 3.53
CA THR A 440 -2.81 -6.23 4.43
C THR A 440 -1.97 -7.44 4.00
N GLU A 441 -2.59 -8.56 3.66
CA GLU A 441 -1.88 -9.74 3.14
C GLU A 441 -1.19 -9.46 1.80
N GLU A 442 -1.89 -8.77 0.90
CA GLU A 442 -1.36 -8.43 -0.42
C GLU A 442 -0.21 -7.41 -0.33
N ILE A 443 -0.27 -6.42 0.57
CA ILE A 443 0.83 -5.46 0.69
C ILE A 443 2.08 -6.12 1.30
N ILE A 444 1.93 -7.04 2.26
CA ILE A 444 3.03 -7.86 2.79
C ILE A 444 3.67 -8.67 1.66
N THR A 445 2.82 -9.27 0.82
CA THR A 445 3.24 -10.04 -0.36
C THR A 445 4.08 -9.17 -1.31
N ARG A 446 3.55 -8.02 -1.74
CA ARG A 446 4.26 -7.10 -2.66
C ARG A 446 5.56 -6.57 -2.09
N ILE A 447 5.60 -6.22 -0.79
CA ILE A 447 6.81 -5.76 -0.12
C ILE A 447 7.85 -6.87 -0.09
N THR A 448 7.46 -8.08 0.33
CA THR A 448 8.34 -9.25 0.37
C THR A 448 8.98 -9.50 -0.99
N GLN A 449 8.17 -9.47 -2.04
CA GLN A 449 8.62 -9.69 -3.41
C GLN A 449 9.59 -8.61 -3.89
N LYS A 450 9.27 -7.35 -3.61
CA LYS A 450 10.16 -6.22 -3.93
C LYS A 450 11.50 -6.34 -3.22
N LEU A 451 11.50 -6.75 -1.95
CA LEU A 451 12.73 -6.99 -1.19
C LEU A 451 13.53 -8.19 -1.70
N LEU A 452 12.87 -9.27 -2.14
CA LEU A 452 13.55 -10.41 -2.77
C LEU A 452 14.18 -10.04 -4.11
N ALA A 453 13.49 -9.23 -4.90
CA ALA A 453 13.98 -8.76 -6.18
C ALA A 453 15.14 -7.78 -6.04
N GLU A 454 15.06 -6.91 -5.03
CA GLU A 454 15.94 -5.76 -4.79
C GLU A 454 16.36 -5.68 -3.32
N ALA A 455 17.20 -6.63 -2.90
CA ALA A 455 17.62 -6.82 -1.50
C ALA A 455 18.26 -5.59 -0.83
N TYR A 456 18.76 -4.62 -1.61
CA TYR A 456 19.30 -3.37 -1.06
C TYR A 456 18.23 -2.55 -0.31
N HIS A 457 16.94 -2.69 -0.65
CA HIS A 457 15.84 -2.04 0.06
C HIS A 457 15.63 -2.56 1.48
N CYS A 458 16.10 -3.77 1.81
CA CYS A 458 15.97 -4.33 3.15
C CYS A 458 16.61 -3.42 4.20
N GLN A 459 17.71 -2.73 3.86
CA GLN A 459 18.39 -1.81 4.76
C GLN A 459 17.48 -0.66 5.22
N GLU A 460 16.59 -0.17 4.36
CA GLU A 460 15.69 0.95 4.69
C GLU A 460 14.40 0.44 5.34
N VAL A 461 13.83 -0.66 4.82
CA VAL A 461 12.58 -1.23 5.35
C VAL A 461 12.77 -1.76 6.77
N TYR A 462 13.83 -2.52 7.05
CA TYR A 462 14.06 -3.11 8.39
C TYR A 462 14.54 -2.11 9.44
N GLN A 463 14.80 -0.87 9.03
CA GLN A 463 14.96 0.21 10.00
C GLN A 463 13.63 0.61 10.62
N LEU A 464 12.48 0.41 9.97
CA LEU A 464 11.17 0.77 10.52
C LEU A 464 10.84 0.03 11.83
N TYR A 465 9.85 0.53 12.56
CA TYR A 465 9.47 -0.03 13.85
C TYR A 465 8.69 -1.33 13.67
N ASP A 466 9.12 -2.41 14.31
CA ASP A 466 8.52 -3.75 14.17
C ASP A 466 8.06 -4.33 15.52
N SER A 467 8.15 -3.57 16.62
CA SER A 467 7.89 -3.98 18.01
C SER A 467 8.78 -5.10 18.59
N LEU A 468 9.65 -5.74 17.80
CA LEU A 468 10.32 -6.97 18.21
C LEU A 468 11.55 -6.75 19.11
N ASN A 469 11.94 -5.50 19.40
CA ASN A 469 13.12 -5.15 20.22
C ASN A 469 14.35 -6.02 19.91
N LEU A 470 14.53 -6.40 18.64
CA LEU A 470 15.67 -7.18 18.21
C LEU A 470 16.90 -6.27 18.34
N ASP A 471 17.92 -6.70 19.07
CA ASP A 471 19.24 -6.03 19.05
C ASP A 471 19.70 -6.01 17.58
N LYS A 472 19.48 -4.88 16.89
CA LYS A 472 19.67 -4.74 15.44
C LYS A 472 21.15 -4.86 15.01
N THR A 473 22.04 -5.13 15.96
CA THR A 473 23.46 -5.44 15.81
C THR A 473 23.75 -6.94 15.64
N ASP A 474 22.87 -7.83 16.10
CA ASP A 474 23.12 -9.28 16.05
C ASP A 474 22.00 -10.02 15.29
N LYS A 475 22.40 -10.77 14.24
CA LYS A 475 21.65 -11.87 13.58
C LYS A 475 20.58 -11.57 12.52
N ILE A 476 20.31 -10.34 12.08
CA ILE A 476 19.63 -10.16 10.79
C ILE A 476 20.71 -9.94 9.73
N ASN A 477 20.99 -10.97 8.92
CA ASN A 477 21.67 -10.75 7.65
C ASN A 477 20.80 -9.73 6.89
N LYS A 478 21.26 -8.48 6.79
CA LYS A 478 20.46 -7.33 6.29
C LYS A 478 19.91 -7.52 4.88
N ASN A 479 20.33 -8.58 4.18
CA ASN A 479 19.90 -8.94 2.84
C ASN A 479 18.95 -10.17 2.79
N LEU A 480 18.66 -10.82 3.93
CA LEU A 480 17.75 -11.96 3.98
C LEU A 480 16.33 -11.47 4.27
N VAL A 481 15.39 -11.82 3.40
CA VAL A 481 13.99 -11.41 3.52
C VAL A 481 13.27 -12.30 4.54
N ASN A 482 12.70 -11.68 5.56
CA ASN A 482 11.88 -12.29 6.60
C ASN A 482 10.45 -11.70 6.58
N VAL A 483 9.48 -12.55 6.28
CA VAL A 483 8.05 -12.18 6.12
C VAL A 483 7.41 -11.75 7.43
N ASP A 484 7.78 -12.35 8.57
CA ASP A 484 7.20 -12.03 9.86
C ASP A 484 7.61 -10.62 10.32
N ILE A 485 8.88 -10.26 10.10
CA ILE A 485 9.38 -8.89 10.32
C ILE A 485 8.63 -7.91 9.41
N ILE A 486 8.44 -8.24 8.13
CA ILE A 486 7.68 -7.41 7.19
C ILE A 486 6.23 -7.24 7.64
N GLY A 487 5.58 -8.30 8.11
CA GLY A 487 4.22 -8.27 8.64
C GLY A 487 4.08 -7.30 9.81
N ASN A 488 5.03 -7.33 10.75
CA ASN A 488 5.05 -6.37 11.85
C ASN A 488 5.32 -4.93 11.37
N ILE A 489 6.25 -4.74 10.43
CA ILE A 489 6.52 -3.41 9.85
C ILE A 489 5.25 -2.86 9.21
N VAL A 490 4.56 -3.63 8.37
CA VAL A 490 3.29 -3.22 7.74
C VAL A 490 2.27 -2.86 8.82
N LYS A 491 2.09 -3.71 9.84
CA LYS A 491 1.14 -3.48 10.92
C LYS A 491 1.31 -2.14 11.64
N TYR A 492 2.56 -1.73 11.90
CA TYR A 492 2.84 -0.52 12.69
C TYR A 492 3.13 0.73 11.87
N ASN A 493 3.44 0.61 10.57
CA ASN A 493 3.96 1.72 9.76
C ASN A 493 3.12 2.01 8.50
N SER A 494 2.12 1.20 8.19
CA SER A 494 1.27 1.43 7.03
C SER A 494 0.26 2.55 7.24
N PHE A 495 -0.07 3.22 6.14
CA PHE A 495 -1.04 4.31 6.06
C PHE A 495 -2.26 3.86 5.25
N GLY A 496 -3.42 4.39 5.63
CA GLY A 496 -4.65 4.16 4.90
C GLY A 496 -4.70 5.10 3.71
N LEU A 497 -5.11 4.58 2.56
CA LEU A 497 -5.40 5.39 1.39
C LEU A 497 -6.78 6.04 1.60
N GLU A 498 -6.81 7.09 2.40
CA GLU A 498 -7.95 8.01 2.51
C GLU A 498 -7.68 9.16 1.53
N ASN A 499 -8.31 9.12 0.35
CA ASN A 499 -8.12 10.18 -0.64
C ASN A 499 -8.93 11.41 -0.21
N ASP A 500 -8.26 12.55 -0.05
CA ASP A 500 -8.91 13.84 0.24
C ASP A 500 -9.68 14.40 -0.99
N ILE A 501 -9.60 13.71 -2.14
CA ILE A 501 -10.35 14.03 -3.36
C ILE A 501 -11.63 13.20 -3.40
N GLU A 502 -12.78 13.87 -3.34
CA GLU A 502 -14.10 13.28 -3.60
C GLU A 502 -14.20 12.93 -5.10
N VAL A 503 -13.85 11.70 -5.44
CA VAL A 503 -14.18 11.06 -6.72
C VAL A 503 -15.52 10.32 -6.59
N GLU A 504 -16.24 10.11 -7.70
CA GLU A 504 -17.56 9.44 -7.69
C GLU A 504 -17.55 8.07 -6.99
N ASN A 505 -16.38 7.43 -6.87
CA ASN A 505 -16.20 6.17 -6.18
C ASN A 505 -15.14 6.29 -5.07
N ASP A 506 -15.49 5.83 -3.86
CA ASP A 506 -14.59 5.80 -2.70
C ASP A 506 -13.42 4.82 -2.96
N LEU A 507 -12.27 5.35 -3.33
CA LEU A 507 -11.01 4.61 -3.39
C LEU A 507 -10.47 4.43 -1.96
N SER A 508 -10.33 3.18 -1.55
CA SER A 508 -9.72 2.79 -0.27
C SER A 508 -8.58 1.80 -0.49
N GLY A 509 -7.72 1.65 0.51
CA GLY A 509 -6.63 0.69 0.48
C GLY A 509 -5.57 0.99 1.54
N ILE A 510 -4.39 0.40 1.36
CA ILE A 510 -3.27 0.51 2.29
C ILE A 510 -1.96 0.76 1.52
N GLY A 511 -1.04 1.49 2.13
CA GLY A 511 0.30 1.68 1.59
C GLY A 511 1.36 1.76 2.68
N LEU A 512 2.62 1.60 2.28
CA LEU A 512 3.78 1.79 3.14
C LEU A 512 4.64 2.92 2.55
N TRP A 513 4.95 3.95 3.34
CA TRP A 513 5.86 5.03 2.97
C TRP A 513 7.00 5.13 3.99
N ILE A 514 8.22 4.86 3.56
CA ILE A 514 9.37 4.72 4.47
C ILE A 514 9.64 5.99 5.28
N LEU A 515 9.77 7.15 4.63
CA LEU A 515 10.11 8.40 5.31
C LEU A 515 8.97 8.94 6.21
N PRO A 516 7.69 8.92 5.77
CA PRO A 516 6.56 9.25 6.63
C PRO A 516 6.39 8.34 7.86
N SER A 517 6.82 7.09 7.83
CA SER A 517 6.73 6.19 8.99
C SER A 517 7.57 6.64 10.20
N TYR A 518 8.44 7.64 10.05
CA TYR A 518 9.22 8.24 11.15
C TYR A 518 8.50 9.39 11.88
N PHE A 519 7.32 9.83 11.46
CA PHE A 519 6.58 10.84 12.23
C PHE A 519 5.97 10.21 13.47
N ASN A 520 6.22 10.80 14.63
CA ASN A 520 5.59 10.37 15.87
C ASN A 520 4.16 10.91 16.03
N HIS A 521 3.45 10.31 16.99
CA HIS A 521 2.06 10.59 17.28
C HIS A 521 1.88 11.79 18.25
N SER A 522 0.91 12.65 17.93
CA SER A 522 0.19 13.53 18.86
C SER A 522 -1.30 13.52 18.54
N CYS A 523 -2.18 13.40 19.55
CA CYS A 523 -3.62 13.36 19.30
C CYS A 523 -4.17 14.69 18.80
N ILE A 524 -3.57 15.81 19.24
CA ILE A 524 -4.09 17.15 18.99
C ILE A 524 -3.04 18.15 18.51
N ASP A 525 -1.79 18.01 18.94
CA ASP A 525 -0.72 18.98 18.65
C ASP A 525 0.03 18.62 17.35
N LYS A 526 -0.68 18.12 16.33
CA LYS A 526 -0.05 17.84 15.03
C LYS A 526 0.36 19.16 14.37
N ASN A 527 1.61 19.25 13.91
CA ASN A 527 2.17 20.45 13.27
C ASN A 527 2.51 20.23 11.79
N VAL A 528 2.21 19.04 11.23
CA VAL A 528 2.31 18.75 9.79
C VAL A 528 1.02 18.16 9.21
N SER A 529 0.71 18.49 7.95
CA SER A 529 -0.39 17.90 7.20
C SER A 529 0.10 16.73 6.37
N LEU A 530 -0.77 15.73 6.20
CA LEU A 530 -0.60 14.67 5.21
C LEU A 530 -1.72 14.85 4.18
N PHE A 531 -1.36 14.96 2.91
CA PHE A 531 -2.31 14.99 1.80
C PHE A 531 -1.97 13.87 0.83
N PHE A 532 -2.93 12.98 0.57
CA PHE A 532 -2.76 11.81 -0.28
C PHE A 532 -3.25 12.08 -1.69
N LEU A 533 -2.45 11.67 -2.68
CA LEU A 533 -2.83 11.66 -4.07
C LEU A 533 -2.35 10.36 -4.71
N GLY A 534 -3.21 9.34 -4.67
CA GLY A 534 -2.83 7.99 -5.07
C GLY A 534 -1.69 7.45 -4.21
N ASP A 535 -0.55 7.13 -4.82
CA ASP A 535 0.65 6.66 -4.13
C ASP A 535 1.65 7.79 -3.74
N LEU A 536 1.30 9.05 -3.96
CA LEU A 536 2.06 10.22 -3.50
C LEU A 536 1.47 10.80 -2.21
N MET A 537 2.34 11.13 -1.27
CA MET A 537 1.99 11.82 -0.02
C MET A 537 2.71 13.17 0.05
N PHE A 538 1.94 14.25 0.06
CA PHE A 538 2.44 15.61 0.26
C PHE A 538 2.40 15.97 1.74
N ILE A 539 3.52 16.47 2.25
CA ILE A 539 3.68 16.82 3.67
C ILE A 539 4.14 18.26 3.79
N ARG A 540 3.35 19.07 4.49
CA ARG A 540 3.62 20.48 4.74
C ARG A 540 3.52 20.82 6.22
N SER A 541 4.27 21.82 6.65
CA SER A 541 4.12 22.40 7.99
C SER A 541 2.78 23.12 8.09
N LEU A 542 2.00 22.84 9.14
CA LEU A 542 0.70 23.47 9.41
C LEU A 542 0.83 24.80 10.15
N LEU A 543 1.88 24.91 10.96
CA LEU A 543 2.23 26.07 11.78
C LEU A 543 3.72 26.36 11.58
N PRO A 544 4.22 27.54 11.97
CA PRO A 544 5.66 27.74 12.12
C PRO A 544 6.23 26.71 13.11
N ILE A 545 7.34 26.07 12.76
CA ILE A 545 8.01 25.05 13.57
C ILE A 545 9.39 25.59 13.94
N SER A 546 9.71 25.60 15.23
CA SER A 546 11.00 26.14 15.72
C SER A 546 12.13 25.13 15.53
N LYS A 547 13.36 25.61 15.39
CA LYS A 547 14.54 24.75 15.39
C LYS A 547 14.57 23.86 16.65
N GLY A 548 14.75 22.56 16.45
CA GLY A 548 14.78 21.54 17.50
C GLY A 548 13.40 20.97 17.86
N GLU A 549 12.32 21.56 17.36
CA GLU A 549 10.97 21.05 17.56
C GLU A 549 10.72 19.77 16.74
N GLU A 550 9.94 18.86 17.30
CA GLU A 550 9.54 17.60 16.67
C GLU A 550 8.38 17.82 15.71
N LEU A 551 8.47 17.22 14.52
CA LEU A 551 7.38 17.15 13.58
C LEU A 551 6.51 15.93 13.91
N VAL A 552 5.21 16.16 14.12
CA VAL A 552 4.28 15.15 14.64
C VAL A 552 3.00 15.08 13.82
N ILE A 553 2.51 13.85 13.62
CA ILE A 553 1.23 13.54 12.98
C ILE A 553 0.27 12.91 13.99
N SER A 554 -0.97 12.68 13.58
CA SER A 554 -1.97 12.02 14.40
C SER A 554 -2.30 10.63 13.86
N TYR A 555 -1.75 9.59 14.47
CA TYR A 555 -2.21 8.19 14.23
C TYR A 555 -3.66 7.96 14.64
N ARG A 556 -4.16 8.69 15.65
CA ARG A 556 -5.54 8.64 16.12
C ARG A 556 -5.97 10.02 16.62
N ASP A 557 -7.01 10.57 16.01
CA ASP A 557 -7.37 11.98 16.22
C ASP A 557 -8.10 12.25 17.55
N ALA A 558 -8.19 13.53 17.88
CA ALA A 558 -8.84 14.04 19.07
C ALA A 558 -10.38 13.82 19.13
N ASN A 559 -11.03 13.30 18.07
CA ASN A 559 -12.49 13.24 17.99
C ASN A 559 -13.10 12.02 18.71
N CYS A 560 -12.29 11.04 19.13
CA CYS A 560 -12.75 9.88 19.88
C CYS A 560 -12.36 9.95 21.37
N SER A 561 -13.05 9.19 22.23
CA SER A 561 -12.85 9.28 23.69
C SER A 561 -11.45 8.86 24.11
N TYR A 562 -11.02 9.34 25.29
CA TYR A 562 -9.74 9.00 25.89
C TYR A 562 -9.52 7.48 25.95
N GLU A 563 -10.53 6.70 26.34
CA GLU A 563 -10.42 5.25 26.50
C GLU A 563 -10.17 4.56 25.16
N ILE A 564 -10.84 5.00 24.10
CA ILE A 564 -10.65 4.47 22.75
C ILE A 564 -9.25 4.80 22.24
N ARG A 565 -8.82 6.07 22.37
CA ARG A 565 -7.47 6.50 21.98
C ARG A 565 -6.39 5.75 22.77
N SER A 566 -6.49 5.76 24.08
CA SER A 566 -5.51 5.15 24.98
C SER A 566 -5.41 3.64 24.75
N ARG A 567 -6.53 2.93 24.54
CA ARG A 567 -6.51 1.49 24.24
C ARG A 567 -5.75 1.21 22.94
N TYR A 568 -6.06 1.96 21.89
CA TYR A 568 -5.38 1.83 20.59
C TYR A 568 -3.88 2.13 20.70
N LEU A 569 -3.51 3.27 21.27
CA LEU A 569 -2.11 3.69 21.39
C LEU A 569 -1.28 2.72 22.24
N LYS A 570 -1.84 2.23 23.36
CA LYS A 570 -1.17 1.20 24.19
C LYS A 570 -0.98 -0.11 23.44
N SER A 571 -1.92 -0.51 22.57
CA SER A 571 -1.80 -1.73 21.76
C SER A 571 -0.63 -1.70 20.77
N ILE A 572 -0.14 -0.50 20.44
CA ILE A 572 1.02 -0.29 19.58
C ILE A 572 2.25 0.24 20.34
N GLY A 573 2.22 0.22 21.68
CA GLY A 573 3.35 0.59 22.53
C GLY A 573 3.55 2.09 22.74
N ILE A 574 2.53 2.93 22.52
CA ILE A 574 2.60 4.38 22.67
C ILE A 574 1.84 4.83 23.92
N ASP A 575 2.51 5.53 24.84
CA ASP A 575 1.88 6.31 25.92
C ASP A 575 1.91 7.80 25.59
N CYS A 576 0.83 8.30 24.98
CA CYS A 576 0.75 9.70 24.56
C CYS A 576 0.71 10.67 25.75
N LYS A 577 1.51 11.73 25.64
CA LYS A 577 1.64 12.86 26.58
C LYS A 577 1.27 14.21 25.96
N CYS A 578 0.41 14.21 24.93
CA CYS A 578 -0.09 15.48 24.38
C CYS A 578 -1.02 16.17 25.38
N ARG A 579 -1.24 17.48 25.20
CA ARG A 579 -2.03 18.31 26.14
C ARG A 579 -3.42 17.76 26.42
N LEU A 580 -4.08 17.20 25.39
CA LEU A 580 -5.40 16.59 25.53
C LEU A 580 -5.37 15.31 26.38
N CYS A 581 -4.39 14.44 26.14
CA CYS A 581 -4.25 13.21 26.93
C CYS A 581 -3.88 13.49 28.38
N GLU A 582 -3.03 14.50 28.64
CA GLU A 582 -2.69 14.90 30.01
C GLU A 582 -3.89 15.51 30.73
N LEU A 583 -4.64 16.39 30.07
CA LEU A 583 -5.88 16.94 30.61
C LEU A 583 -6.84 15.82 31.01
N GLU A 584 -7.18 14.93 30.09
CA GLU A 584 -8.13 13.85 30.35
C GLU A 584 -7.65 12.84 31.40
N LYS A 585 -6.33 12.59 31.50
CA LYS A 585 -5.75 11.79 32.58
C LYS A 585 -5.87 12.49 33.95
N SER A 586 -5.82 13.81 33.96
CA SER A 586 -5.90 14.63 35.18
C SER A 586 -7.32 14.98 35.62
N GLU A 587 -8.32 14.82 34.74
CA GLU A 587 -9.73 15.09 35.05
C GLU A 587 -10.24 14.20 36.18
N THR A 588 -10.99 14.77 37.12
CA THR A 588 -11.56 13.98 38.22
C THR A 588 -12.63 13.01 37.70
N PRO A 589 -12.86 11.88 38.39
CA PRO A 589 -13.92 10.94 38.03
C PRO A 589 -15.29 11.60 37.91
N GLU A 590 -15.60 12.60 38.73
CA GLU A 590 -16.87 13.35 38.67
C GLU A 590 -17.01 14.10 37.35
N THR A 591 -15.95 14.80 36.93
CA THR A 591 -15.91 15.56 35.69
C THR A 591 -16.07 14.62 34.48
N SER A 592 -15.27 13.57 34.43
CA SER A 592 -15.30 12.59 33.32
C SER A 592 -16.65 11.86 33.23
N ASN A 593 -17.20 11.41 34.37
CA ASN A 593 -18.52 10.79 34.41
C ASN A 593 -19.61 11.74 33.95
N ARG A 594 -19.56 13.01 34.40
CA ARG A 594 -20.56 14.01 34.01
C ARG A 594 -20.51 14.32 32.51
N ARG A 595 -19.31 14.48 31.94
CA ARG A 595 -19.12 14.65 30.49
C ARG A 595 -19.71 13.47 29.71
N THR A 596 -19.40 12.25 30.13
CA THR A 596 -19.90 11.02 29.51
C THR A 596 -21.43 10.94 29.55
N GLN A 597 -22.05 11.28 30.69
CA GLN A 597 -23.51 11.36 30.82
C GLN A 597 -24.13 12.36 29.86
N LEU A 598 -23.56 13.56 29.76
CA LEU A 598 -24.04 14.64 28.87
C LEU A 598 -23.94 14.23 27.40
N LEU A 599 -22.81 13.66 26.97
CA LEU A 599 -22.60 13.19 25.60
C LEU A 599 -23.51 12.01 25.25
N ASN A 600 -23.72 11.07 26.18
CA ASN A 600 -24.66 9.95 25.99
C ASN A 600 -26.11 10.43 25.94
N CYS A 601 -26.48 11.43 26.75
CA CYS A 601 -27.78 12.07 26.70
C CYS A 601 -28.02 12.69 25.31
N PHE A 602 -27.03 13.41 24.77
CA PHE A 602 -27.11 13.94 23.42
C PHE A 602 -27.29 12.82 22.37
N LYS A 603 -26.37 11.85 22.32
CA LYS A 603 -26.38 10.77 21.32
C LYS A 603 -27.65 9.94 21.33
N ARG A 604 -28.19 9.60 22.51
CA ARG A 604 -29.34 8.70 22.66
C ARG A 604 -30.69 9.41 22.59
N LEU A 605 -30.80 10.61 23.16
CA LEU A 605 -32.11 11.25 23.37
C LEU A 605 -32.37 12.45 22.46
N ILE A 606 -31.32 13.19 22.06
CA ILE A 606 -31.46 14.44 21.32
C ILE A 606 -31.13 14.24 19.85
N GLU A 607 -29.94 13.72 19.53
CA GLU A 607 -29.45 13.60 18.15
C GLU A 607 -30.46 12.91 17.20
N PRO A 608 -31.06 11.75 17.54
CA PRO A 608 -32.00 11.07 16.65
C PRO A 608 -33.28 11.86 16.37
N LYS A 609 -33.67 12.75 17.29
CA LYS A 609 -34.94 13.49 17.25
C LYS A 609 -34.77 14.88 16.64
N ILE A 610 -33.70 15.57 17.00
CA ILE A 610 -33.48 16.97 16.62
C ILE A 610 -33.19 17.15 15.12
N LEU A 611 -32.69 16.10 14.45
CA LEU A 611 -32.47 16.09 13.01
C LEU A 611 -33.77 16.05 12.21
N ASN A 612 -34.84 15.47 12.76
CA ASN A 612 -36.12 15.27 12.08
C ASN A 612 -37.26 16.13 12.66
N ASN A 613 -37.08 16.70 13.85
CA ASN A 613 -38.12 17.42 14.57
C ASN A 613 -37.55 18.72 15.17
N ASN A 614 -38.22 19.85 14.91
CA ASN A 614 -37.79 21.20 15.33
C ASN A 614 -38.34 21.58 16.71
N ASP A 615 -38.40 20.64 17.65
CA ASP A 615 -38.95 20.87 18.98
C ASP A 615 -38.10 21.89 19.78
N PRO A 616 -38.64 23.07 20.16
CA PRO A 616 -37.91 24.07 20.95
C PRO A 616 -37.39 23.55 22.29
N SER A 617 -38.06 22.55 22.88
CA SER A 617 -37.62 21.95 24.15
C SER A 617 -36.32 21.15 23.98
N LEU A 618 -36.14 20.48 22.84
CA LEU A 618 -34.91 19.76 22.50
C LEU A 618 -33.76 20.72 22.22
N ILE A 619 -34.03 21.84 21.55
CA ILE A 619 -33.05 22.90 21.31
C ILE A 619 -32.55 23.45 22.65
N LYS A 620 -33.46 23.87 23.54
CA LYS A 620 -33.09 24.39 24.87
C LYS A 620 -32.31 23.37 25.71
N ARG A 621 -32.66 22.09 25.60
CA ARG A 621 -31.91 21.00 26.27
C ARG A 621 -30.50 20.84 25.68
N LEU A 622 -30.35 20.95 24.36
CA LEU A 622 -29.06 20.89 23.69
C LEU A 622 -28.16 22.06 24.08
N GLU A 623 -28.69 23.28 24.14
CA GLU A 623 -27.96 24.46 24.62
C GLU A 623 -27.45 24.29 26.05
N LYS A 624 -28.30 23.77 26.94
CA LYS A 624 -27.91 23.48 28.33
C LYS A 624 -26.75 22.47 28.38
N ILE A 625 -26.81 21.40 27.58
CA ILE A 625 -25.74 20.39 27.50
C ILE A 625 -24.44 21.03 27.01
N ILE A 626 -24.49 21.84 25.95
CA ILE A 626 -23.32 22.51 25.39
C ILE A 626 -22.70 23.47 26.42
N SER A 627 -23.53 24.26 27.12
CA SER A 627 -23.05 25.18 28.15
C SER A 627 -22.41 24.46 29.34
N GLU A 628 -22.95 23.31 29.71
CA GLU A 628 -22.43 22.52 30.83
C GLU A 628 -21.10 21.83 30.46
N LEU A 629 -21.00 21.26 29.25
CA LEU A 629 -19.74 20.71 28.73
C LEU A 629 -18.63 21.75 28.71
N ARG A 630 -18.96 22.98 28.31
CA ARG A 630 -18.06 24.14 28.34
C ARG A 630 -17.57 24.47 29.73
N TYR A 631 -18.49 24.54 30.68
CA TYR A 631 -18.17 24.85 32.06
C TYR A 631 -17.18 23.81 32.64
N LEU A 632 -17.36 22.53 32.31
CA LEU A 632 -16.47 21.45 32.77
C LEU A 632 -15.03 21.57 32.25
N ARG A 633 -14.79 22.27 31.14
CA ARG A 633 -13.43 22.52 30.57
C ARG A 633 -13.12 24.01 30.40
N LYS A 634 -13.69 24.88 31.23
CA LYS A 634 -13.55 26.34 31.09
C LYS A 634 -12.10 26.85 31.11
N GLU A 635 -11.21 26.14 31.81
CA GLU A 635 -9.76 26.48 31.88
C GLU A 635 -8.98 26.01 30.64
N HIS A 636 -9.58 25.15 29.81
CA HIS A 636 -8.98 24.58 28.59
C HIS A 636 -9.97 24.60 27.40
N PRO A 637 -10.47 25.79 27.00
CA PRO A 637 -11.52 25.90 25.99
C PRO A 637 -11.08 25.43 24.59
N ASP A 638 -9.78 25.43 24.31
CA ASP A 638 -9.20 24.93 23.06
C ASP A 638 -9.18 23.40 22.95
N LEU A 639 -9.47 22.68 24.04
CA LEU A 639 -9.45 21.21 24.13
C LEU A 639 -10.86 20.58 24.20
N GLU A 640 -11.90 21.31 23.81
CA GLU A 640 -13.31 20.90 23.96
C GLU A 640 -13.98 20.34 22.68
N PHE A 641 -13.29 19.44 21.98
CA PHE A 641 -13.71 18.90 20.67
C PHE A 641 -15.07 18.20 20.64
N ASP A 642 -15.47 17.61 21.77
CA ASP A 642 -16.70 16.82 21.87
C ASP A 642 -17.96 17.65 21.61
N THR A 643 -17.88 18.99 21.62
CA THR A 643 -19.00 19.89 21.33
C THR A 643 -19.19 20.25 19.86
N ILE A 644 -18.23 19.98 18.97
CA ILE A 644 -18.31 20.38 17.56
C ILE A 644 -19.58 19.83 16.91
N LYS A 645 -19.85 18.53 17.10
CA LYS A 645 -21.04 17.86 16.56
C LYS A 645 -22.34 18.44 17.14
N LEU A 646 -22.38 18.69 18.45
CA LEU A 646 -23.53 19.27 19.14
C LEU A 646 -23.86 20.66 18.60
N ARG A 647 -22.84 21.50 18.43
CA ARG A 647 -22.96 22.87 17.89
C ARG A 647 -23.42 22.88 16.44
N LYS A 648 -22.93 21.95 15.63
CA LYS A 648 -23.40 21.77 14.25
C LYS A 648 -24.88 21.38 14.21
N CYS A 649 -25.32 20.45 15.07
CA CYS A 649 -26.74 20.11 15.23
C CYS A 649 -27.56 21.32 15.67
N LEU A 650 -27.10 22.07 16.67
CA LEU A 650 -27.78 23.27 17.16
C LEU A 650 -27.94 24.33 16.07
N SER A 651 -26.87 24.62 15.33
CA SER A 651 -26.93 25.53 14.17
C SER A 651 -27.93 25.08 13.11
N SER A 652 -27.96 23.77 12.81
CA SER A 652 -28.92 23.21 11.86
C SER A 652 -30.37 23.43 12.33
N SER A 653 -30.65 23.22 13.61
CA SER A 653 -31.97 23.47 14.21
C SER A 653 -32.37 24.95 14.15
N TYR A 654 -31.46 25.87 14.48
CA TYR A 654 -31.71 27.31 14.37
C TYR A 654 -32.03 27.73 12.93
N ARG A 655 -31.25 27.24 11.96
CA ARG A 655 -31.48 27.48 10.54
C ARG A 655 -32.86 27.00 10.11
N LYS A 656 -33.29 25.80 10.53
CA LYS A 656 -34.62 25.27 10.19
C LYS A 656 -35.77 26.05 10.84
N ASN A 657 -35.52 26.72 11.97
CA ASN A 657 -36.48 27.62 12.61
C ASN A 657 -36.47 29.05 12.04
N GLY A 658 -35.69 29.32 10.99
CA GLY A 658 -35.58 30.63 10.36
C GLY A 658 -34.61 31.59 11.05
N ASP A 659 -33.99 31.21 12.17
CA ASP A 659 -32.98 32.03 12.83
C ASP A 659 -31.59 31.81 12.20
N LEU A 660 -31.41 32.40 11.02
CA LEU A 660 -30.14 32.34 10.28
C LEU A 660 -29.00 33.06 11.03
N LYS A 661 -29.30 34.10 11.82
CA LYS A 661 -28.30 34.87 12.57
C LYS A 661 -27.77 34.07 13.76
N GLY A 662 -28.65 33.41 14.51
CA GLY A 662 -28.28 32.51 15.60
C GLY A 662 -27.44 31.33 15.10
N ALA A 663 -27.89 30.69 14.01
CA ALA A 663 -27.13 29.62 13.35
C ALA A 663 -25.72 30.08 12.94
N LEU A 664 -25.61 31.25 12.31
CA LEU A 664 -24.34 31.82 11.87
C LEU A 664 -23.41 32.12 13.05
N SER A 665 -23.94 32.71 14.12
CA SER A 665 -23.18 33.02 15.34
C SER A 665 -22.51 31.77 15.91
N ILE A 666 -23.26 30.66 16.01
CA ILE A 666 -22.76 29.39 16.54
C ILE A 666 -21.65 28.81 15.67
N LEU A 667 -21.82 28.79 14.34
CA LEU A 667 -20.79 28.22 13.46
C LEU A 667 -19.54 29.07 13.37
N LYS A 668 -19.65 30.40 13.41
CA LYS A 668 -18.49 31.29 13.50
C LYS A 668 -17.72 31.06 14.79
N GLU A 669 -18.43 30.90 15.91
CA GLU A 669 -17.82 30.57 17.18
C GLU A 669 -17.06 29.24 17.09
N VAL A 670 -17.66 28.18 16.52
CA VAL A 670 -16.98 26.90 16.26
C VAL A 670 -15.73 27.11 15.41
N TYR A 671 -15.83 27.85 14.31
CA TYR A 671 -14.68 28.12 13.45
C TYR A 671 -13.57 28.84 14.21
N ASP A 672 -13.88 29.88 14.99
CA ASP A 672 -12.85 30.66 15.69
C ASP A 672 -12.11 29.84 16.74
N PHE A 673 -12.79 28.91 17.43
CA PHE A 673 -12.14 27.98 18.36
C PHE A 673 -11.24 26.97 17.66
N TYR A 674 -11.63 26.48 16.48
CA TYR A 674 -11.01 25.31 15.85
C TYR A 674 -10.32 25.58 14.51
N LYS A 675 -10.22 26.83 14.06
CA LYS A 675 -9.55 27.18 12.79
C LYS A 675 -8.10 26.75 12.73
N ASN A 676 -7.41 26.76 13.87
CA ASN A 676 -6.01 26.31 13.99
C ASN A 676 -5.90 24.79 14.18
N VAL A 677 -7.03 24.10 14.38
CA VAL A 677 -7.08 22.64 14.50
C VAL A 677 -7.42 22.06 13.14
N HIS A 678 -6.52 21.25 12.60
CA HIS A 678 -6.64 20.70 11.25
C HIS A 678 -7.57 19.47 11.20
N LEU A 679 -8.87 19.71 11.40
CA LEU A 679 -9.95 18.73 11.25
C LEU A 679 -10.70 18.96 9.93
N GLN A 680 -10.97 17.88 9.18
CA GLN A 680 -11.76 17.94 7.93
C GLN A 680 -13.16 18.53 8.16
N ILE A 681 -13.76 18.33 9.35
CA ILE A 681 -15.08 18.87 9.70
C ILE A 681 -15.16 20.41 9.57
N ILE A 682 -14.03 21.11 9.74
CA ILE A 682 -13.96 22.57 9.64
C ILE A 682 -14.24 23.05 8.21
N ASN A 683 -13.85 22.27 7.18
CA ASN A 683 -14.14 22.63 5.79
C ASN A 683 -15.65 22.67 5.54
N TYR A 684 -16.39 21.69 6.06
CA TYR A 684 -17.85 21.67 5.98
C TYR A 684 -18.50 22.80 6.79
N ILE A 685 -17.94 23.16 7.96
CA ILE A 685 -18.42 24.30 8.76
C ILE A 685 -18.26 25.62 8.00
N ILE A 686 -17.13 25.82 7.31
CA ILE A 686 -16.91 27.01 6.47
C ILE A 686 -17.95 27.07 5.35
N LEU A 687 -18.23 25.95 4.68
CA LEU A 687 -19.27 25.90 3.64
C LEU A 687 -20.67 26.16 4.20
N ASP A 688 -21.00 25.63 5.38
CA ASP A 688 -22.27 25.93 6.07
C ASP A 688 -22.39 27.44 6.39
N ILE A 689 -21.31 28.09 6.81
CA ILE A 689 -21.25 29.56 7.02
C ILE A 689 -21.52 30.31 5.70
N VAL A 690 -20.94 29.86 4.58
CA VAL A 690 -21.20 30.45 3.25
C VAL A 690 -22.69 30.37 2.91
N ILE A 691 -23.34 29.21 3.11
CA ILE A 691 -24.79 29.07 2.86
C ILE A 691 -25.60 30.06 3.71
N LEU A 692 -25.25 30.22 4.98
CA LEU A 692 -25.96 31.14 5.89
C LEU A 692 -25.82 32.60 5.45
N TYR A 693 -24.64 33.03 5.00
CA TYR A 693 -24.45 34.38 4.46
C TYR A 693 -25.24 34.61 3.16
N ILE A 694 -25.31 33.61 2.27
CA ILE A 694 -26.18 33.66 1.08
C ILE A 694 -27.64 33.81 1.50
N GLY A 695 -28.12 33.01 2.45
CA GLY A 695 -29.48 33.09 2.97
C GLY A 695 -29.81 34.43 3.66
N LEU A 696 -28.80 35.11 4.22
CA LEU A 696 -28.90 36.46 4.78
C LEU A 696 -28.72 37.58 3.74
N ASN A 697 -28.56 37.24 2.46
CA ASN A 697 -28.31 38.17 1.36
C ASN A 697 -27.02 39.01 1.51
N GLN A 698 -26.00 38.46 2.18
CA GLN A 698 -24.70 39.10 2.47
C GLN A 698 -23.59 38.52 1.57
N MET A 699 -23.70 38.74 0.26
CA MET A 699 -22.84 38.11 -0.75
C MET A 699 -21.34 38.41 -0.61
N ASN A 700 -20.98 39.62 -0.15
CA ASN A 700 -19.58 39.98 0.07
C ASN A 700 -18.92 39.12 1.17
N GLU A 701 -19.66 38.81 2.23
CA GLU A 701 -19.17 37.95 3.31
C GLU A 701 -19.16 36.49 2.86
N ALA A 702 -20.20 36.03 2.15
CA ALA A 702 -20.22 34.69 1.56
C ALA A 702 -18.98 34.43 0.70
N ARG A 703 -18.57 35.42 -0.13
CA ARG A 703 -17.38 35.33 -0.97
C ARG A 703 -16.07 35.24 -0.18
N LYS A 704 -15.94 36.00 0.92
CA LYS A 704 -14.76 35.92 1.80
C LYS A 704 -14.62 34.54 2.44
N TRP A 705 -15.72 33.98 2.96
CA TRP A 705 -15.72 32.64 3.55
C TRP A 705 -15.50 31.54 2.51
N PHE A 706 -16.02 31.72 1.30
CA PHE A 706 -15.73 30.81 0.20
C PHE A 706 -14.24 30.81 -0.19
N ASP A 707 -13.61 31.98 -0.27
CA ASP A 707 -12.17 32.08 -0.51
C ASP A 707 -11.38 31.38 0.63
N ILE A 708 -11.79 31.52 1.90
CA ILE A 708 -11.20 30.77 3.03
C ILE A 708 -11.36 29.25 2.85
N ALA A 709 -12.51 28.77 2.39
CA ALA A 709 -12.76 27.35 2.13
C ALA A 709 -11.79 26.81 1.08
N VAL A 710 -11.64 27.55 -0.02
CA VAL A 710 -10.74 27.21 -1.12
C VAL A 710 -9.28 27.20 -0.63
N GLU A 711 -8.84 28.24 0.08
CA GLU A 711 -7.50 28.35 0.67
C GLU A 711 -7.16 27.14 1.55
N ARG A 712 -8.09 26.76 2.43
CA ARG A 712 -7.89 25.65 3.36
C ARG A 712 -7.87 24.28 2.66
N LEU A 713 -8.65 24.12 1.58
CA LEU A 713 -8.72 22.87 0.83
C LEU A 713 -7.46 22.62 0.00
N VAL A 714 -6.94 23.65 -0.67
CA VAL A 714 -5.77 23.51 -1.56
C VAL A 714 -4.44 23.76 -0.86
N GLY A 715 -4.45 24.44 0.30
CA GLY A 715 -3.25 24.78 1.08
C GLY A 715 -2.30 23.61 1.35
N PRO A 716 -2.80 22.41 1.74
CA PRO A 716 -1.95 21.23 1.93
C PRO A 716 -1.16 20.82 0.68
N ILE A 717 -1.61 21.18 -0.52
CA ILE A 717 -0.97 20.86 -1.79
C ILE A 717 -0.16 22.06 -2.31
N LEU A 718 -0.82 23.20 -2.51
CA LEU A 718 -0.23 24.39 -3.15
C LEU A 718 0.63 25.23 -2.20
N GLY A 719 0.47 25.07 -0.89
CA GLY A 719 1.06 25.94 0.12
C GLY A 719 0.53 27.37 0.06
N LYS A 720 1.21 28.29 0.76
CA LYS A 720 0.90 29.73 0.72
C LYS A 720 1.46 30.36 -0.54
N PHE A 721 0.60 30.98 -1.34
CA PHE A 721 1.03 31.65 -2.57
C PHE A 721 1.51 33.07 -2.30
N LYS A 722 2.62 33.45 -2.94
CA LYS A 722 3.27 34.76 -2.79
C LYS A 722 3.25 35.64 -4.06
N GLY A 723 2.60 35.21 -5.15
CA GLY A 723 2.46 35.97 -6.41
C GLY A 723 1.08 36.62 -6.60
N ASP A 724 0.78 37.09 -7.82
CA ASP A 724 -0.51 37.73 -8.19
C ASP A 724 -1.72 36.91 -7.71
N LYS A 725 -2.47 37.50 -6.78
CA LYS A 725 -3.66 36.90 -6.16
C LYS A 725 -4.69 36.45 -7.20
N VAL A 726 -4.76 37.08 -8.37
CA VAL A 726 -5.75 36.73 -9.40
C VAL A 726 -5.42 35.38 -10.04
N LYS A 727 -4.16 35.16 -10.46
CA LYS A 727 -3.71 33.88 -11.01
C LYS A 727 -3.87 32.76 -9.98
N TRP A 728 -3.45 33.02 -8.75
CA TRP A 728 -3.57 32.07 -7.65
C TRP A 728 -5.01 31.66 -7.40
N ARG A 729 -5.93 32.63 -7.27
CA ARG A 729 -7.35 32.34 -7.03
C ARG A 729 -7.96 31.48 -8.13
N LYS A 730 -7.57 31.72 -9.39
CA LYS A 730 -8.07 30.95 -10.52
C LYS A 730 -7.61 29.49 -10.44
N GLU A 731 -6.33 29.27 -10.20
CA GLU A 731 -5.74 27.94 -10.07
C GLU A 731 -6.25 27.20 -8.83
N ALA A 732 -6.28 27.87 -7.68
CA ALA A 732 -6.80 27.35 -6.43
C ALA A 732 -8.27 26.94 -6.54
N ARG A 733 -9.12 27.73 -7.20
CA ARG A 733 -10.53 27.37 -7.43
C ARG A 733 -10.66 26.17 -8.36
N GLN A 734 -9.89 26.13 -9.44
CA GLN A 734 -9.89 25.00 -10.37
C GLN A 734 -9.48 23.71 -9.65
N LEU A 735 -8.46 23.78 -8.79
CA LEU A 735 -7.98 22.65 -8.01
C LEU A 735 -9.00 22.23 -6.94
N ALA A 736 -9.53 23.19 -6.19
CA ALA A 736 -10.55 22.97 -5.17
C ALA A 736 -11.80 22.30 -5.75
N GLY A 737 -12.23 22.70 -6.96
CA GLY A 737 -13.34 22.10 -7.67
C GLY A 737 -13.07 20.67 -8.16
N LYS A 738 -11.81 20.25 -8.30
CA LYS A 738 -11.44 18.85 -8.58
C LYS A 738 -11.35 18.02 -7.31
N ILE A 739 -10.82 18.61 -6.23
CA ILE A 739 -10.69 17.95 -4.93
C ILE A 739 -12.07 17.72 -4.31
N LEU A 740 -12.92 18.75 -4.31
CA LEU A 740 -14.25 18.73 -3.73
C LEU A 740 -15.24 19.28 -4.76
N PRO A 741 -15.91 18.42 -5.57
CA PRO A 741 -16.82 18.86 -6.63
C PRO A 741 -17.91 19.82 -6.15
N LEU A 742 -18.32 19.70 -4.88
CA LEU A 742 -19.28 20.60 -4.23
C LEU A 742 -18.85 22.09 -4.31
N ILE A 743 -17.54 22.38 -4.32
CA ILE A 743 -17.00 23.74 -4.49
C ILE A 743 -17.50 24.39 -5.79
N ASN A 744 -17.67 23.62 -6.87
CA ASN A 744 -18.19 24.15 -8.14
C ASN A 744 -19.65 24.59 -8.03
N SER A 745 -20.45 23.89 -7.22
CA SER A 745 -21.85 24.27 -6.95
C SER A 745 -21.92 25.56 -6.15
N PHE A 746 -21.09 25.71 -5.12
CA PHE A 746 -20.98 26.95 -4.35
C PHE A 746 -20.49 28.13 -5.20
N ALA A 747 -19.52 27.90 -6.09
CA ALA A 747 -19.00 28.92 -6.99
C ALA A 747 -20.08 29.47 -7.95
N LYS A 748 -21.10 28.68 -8.30
CA LYS A 748 -22.24 29.15 -9.12
C LYS A 748 -23.23 29.99 -8.31
N LEU A 749 -23.28 29.83 -6.99
CA LEU A 749 -24.19 30.54 -6.10
C LEU A 749 -23.65 31.93 -5.66
N ILE A 750 -22.35 32.21 -5.84
CA ILE A 750 -21.60 33.38 -5.35
C ILE A 750 -21.08 34.24 -6.50
#